data_AF-A0A2V1ABE7-F1
#
_entry.id   AF-A0A2V1ABE7-F1
#
_cell.length_a   1.000
_cell.length_b   1.000
_cell.length_c   1.000
_cell.angle_alpha   90.00
_cell.angle_beta   90.00
_cell.angle_gamma   90.00
#
_symmetry.space_group_name_H-M   'P 1'
#
loop_
_entity.id
_entity.type
_entity.pdbx_description
1 polymer ?
#
loop_
_entity_poly.entity_id
_entity_poly.type
_entity_poly.pdbx_seq_one_letter_code
_entity_poly.pdbx_strand_id
1 'polypeptide(L)'
;MELDPDSLDSVCEAAEHIVQGQINYYEGLSYGGTVGGFVAPYYWWHAGEVFGGWVDYWHFCKPDNETFEKILSDAMLHQAGSKWDYMPSNQSMTEGNDDQGIWGLALLQAAERNFTDHEDHSWLSLAQAIYNQMSSRWDDTTCNGGLRWQIFTWNSGYNYKNSISNGCFFHIAARLYRYTDDDRYLKEAEKIWDWMWGVGFMKYKEENDDFIIYDGADDQTNCTDLTVHRWSYIYGVFLGGCAYLYNATGDDIWKERVEEILVATDDYFYNNSILIEKTCAPWGRCNTDQRFFLALLTRNMGLTATLIPSMHDHIRDKMLKKSAVAAAQSCSGGDDGVTCGQNWNYNGWDGKFGLGEQTNALETIMTMITTDHVPYTADTGGSSKSVPDSGNHSTTSVNNNVFDVATKDRAGAAVLTAVVLGLTLSGDESSSFFMGQDDGSDVASISSSRSLPSTLSSLPTSEDQESFHSWLQEEHARRYSAINDNESQERRSYGSRSSRPSTKTGGALVGIEDFGRLRTTNSREGRMLLRYSLPLIVTFVLEHFFSIVCLLVVGHLGKNELAAVSLGSMTSTISLAIFEGIATALDTLCPQAYGAGNLEMVSVHVQRCMMFSMLVFIPVALFWWNCHYLLRYVIQEQQVLELTTLFLRIFILGGPPYIFFECFKRFLQAQGIFEAGTGVLFVSAPLNIALSWFLVWNKTYGIGYAGAPIATVINFWVMDILLVMYTIFIDGKQCWNGFCSIADLFRKWGQLSHLAIPGIVMLESEYVAYEIMTLFASYFGTVELAAQSAVGSIASLTYMVPFAVSIAASTRIANFIGGQNIFSAKKATNTSLVFGLVVACLNGLVLWSAKGFIAGLFTKDEEVVELIKRLLNPLVSVLQIFDGVASVASGVLRAQGQQKIGGVINFLSYYAFGLPLALVLCKTLDLKLFGLWIGIGSGMVLISLSETIFILLCDWEAIMMKAGLMIETDSDSDM
;
A
#
# COMPACT_ATOMS: atom_id res chain seq x y z
N MET A 1 21.71 -8.31 29.41
CA MET A 1 23.12 -8.70 29.64
C MET A 1 23.71 -7.86 30.79
N GLU A 2 24.77 -8.31 31.46
CA GLU A 2 25.56 -7.46 32.37
C GLU A 2 26.73 -6.84 31.59
N LEU A 3 27.05 -5.57 31.86
CA LEU A 3 28.14 -4.83 31.20
C LEU A 3 29.02 -4.19 32.27
N ASP A 4 30.33 -4.42 32.19
CA ASP A 4 31.34 -3.61 32.86
C ASP A 4 31.84 -2.54 31.86
N PRO A 5 31.38 -1.27 31.97
CA PRO A 5 31.72 -0.21 31.02
C PRO A 5 33.19 0.24 31.08
N ASP A 6 33.96 -0.24 32.05
CA ASP A 6 35.39 0.08 32.21
C ASP A 6 36.29 -1.10 31.74
N SER A 7 35.71 -2.16 31.17
CA SER A 7 36.41 -3.36 30.68
C SER A 7 36.23 -3.56 29.17
N LEU A 8 37.33 -3.49 28.42
CA LEU A 8 37.35 -3.73 26.96
C LEU A 8 36.72 -5.07 26.58
N ASP A 9 37.09 -6.15 27.29
CA ASP A 9 36.56 -7.49 27.04
C ASP A 9 35.04 -7.54 27.24
N SER A 10 34.51 -6.88 28.29
CA SER A 10 33.07 -6.86 28.57
C SER A 10 32.28 -6.04 27.55
N VAL A 11 32.82 -4.90 27.11
CA VAL A 11 32.20 -4.08 26.05
C VAL A 11 32.21 -4.84 24.72
N CYS A 12 33.29 -5.54 24.38
CA CYS A 12 33.38 -6.32 23.15
C CYS A 12 32.52 -7.60 23.15
N GLU A 13 32.38 -8.30 24.29
CA GLU A 13 31.43 -9.40 24.45
C GLU A 13 29.98 -8.90 24.28
N ALA A 14 29.67 -7.74 24.87
CA ALA A 14 28.36 -7.11 24.71
C ALA A 14 28.06 -6.68 23.26
N ALA A 15 29.05 -6.11 22.57
CA ALA A 15 28.92 -5.74 21.17
C ALA A 15 28.76 -6.98 20.27
N GLU A 16 29.48 -8.07 20.53
CA GLU A 16 29.33 -9.33 19.78
C GLU A 16 27.92 -9.93 19.92
N HIS A 17 27.34 -9.92 21.13
CA HIS A 17 25.97 -10.37 21.40
C HIS A 17 24.94 -9.56 20.60
N ILE A 18 25.14 -8.26 20.47
CA ILE A 18 24.24 -7.34 19.74
C ILE A 18 24.42 -7.46 18.23
N VAL A 19 25.66 -7.56 17.72
CA VAL A 19 25.94 -7.75 16.29
C VAL A 19 25.37 -9.09 15.79
N GLN A 20 25.39 -10.15 16.59
CA GLN A 20 24.66 -11.39 16.28
C GLN A 20 23.15 -11.13 16.12
N GLY A 21 22.57 -10.31 17.00
CA GLY A 21 21.17 -9.85 16.90
C GLY A 21 20.88 -9.00 15.66
N GLN A 22 21.83 -8.17 15.19
CA GLN A 22 21.70 -7.41 13.93
C GLN A 22 21.82 -8.32 12.69
N ILE A 23 22.70 -9.33 12.73
CA ILE A 23 22.88 -10.31 11.65
C ILE A 23 21.58 -11.08 11.37
N ASN A 24 20.72 -11.31 12.37
CA ASN A 24 19.39 -11.91 12.18
C ASN A 24 18.47 -11.10 11.24
N TYR A 25 18.75 -9.81 11.00
CA TYR A 25 18.02 -8.94 10.08
C TYR A 25 18.75 -8.74 8.73
N TYR A 26 19.97 -9.24 8.57
CA TYR A 26 20.81 -8.95 7.40
C TYR A 26 20.51 -9.91 6.23
N GLU A 27 20.06 -9.37 5.09
CA GLU A 27 19.64 -10.19 3.95
C GLU A 27 20.81 -10.80 3.18
N GLY A 28 21.98 -10.17 3.18
CA GLY A 28 23.12 -10.57 2.34
C GLY A 28 23.70 -11.96 2.64
N LEU A 29 23.32 -12.58 3.76
CA LEU A 29 23.69 -13.97 4.11
C LEU A 29 22.59 -14.99 3.76
N SER A 30 21.40 -14.53 3.37
CA SER A 30 20.27 -15.39 2.99
C SER A 30 20.30 -15.72 1.50
N TYR A 31 19.88 -16.94 1.13
CA TYR A 31 19.83 -17.34 -0.27
C TYR A 31 18.82 -16.48 -1.06
N GLY A 32 19.34 -15.65 -1.97
CA GLY A 32 18.55 -14.72 -2.78
C GLY A 32 18.26 -13.36 -2.11
N GLY A 33 18.83 -13.09 -0.94
CA GLY A 33 18.71 -11.80 -0.26
C GLY A 33 19.63 -10.72 -0.84
N THR A 34 19.36 -9.45 -0.50
CA THR A 34 20.09 -8.29 -1.04
C THR A 34 21.42 -8.08 -0.28
N VAL A 35 22.55 -8.07 -0.99
CA VAL A 35 23.86 -7.73 -0.40
C VAL A 35 23.84 -6.27 0.06
N GLY A 36 24.23 -6.01 1.31
CA GLY A 36 24.12 -4.68 1.92
C GLY A 36 22.68 -4.23 2.26
N GLY A 37 21.68 -5.11 2.12
CA GLY A 37 20.30 -4.86 2.54
C GLY A 37 19.95 -5.53 3.87
N PHE A 38 18.95 -4.96 4.56
CA PHE A 38 18.30 -5.54 5.74
C PHE A 38 16.83 -5.80 5.44
N VAL A 39 16.24 -6.78 6.12
CA VAL A 39 14.84 -7.19 5.88
C VAL A 39 13.87 -6.02 6.06
N ALA A 40 12.75 -6.02 5.34
CA ALA A 40 11.70 -5.04 5.53
C ALA A 40 11.26 -4.97 7.03
N PRO A 41 11.02 -3.77 7.60
CA PRO A 41 10.75 -2.50 6.92
C PRO A 41 11.94 -1.50 6.85
N TYR A 42 13.19 -1.93 6.97
CA TYR A 42 14.32 -0.98 7.05
C TYR A 42 14.69 -0.37 5.69
N TYR A 43 14.59 0.96 5.58
CA TYR A 43 15.09 1.75 4.45
C TYR A 43 16.62 1.72 4.32
N TRP A 44 17.12 2.13 3.15
CA TRP A 44 18.52 2.07 2.75
C TRP A 44 19.51 2.81 3.67
N TRP A 45 19.11 3.92 4.29
CA TRP A 45 19.96 4.68 5.21
C TRP A 45 20.27 3.92 6.50
N HIS A 46 19.34 3.10 7.00
CA HIS A 46 19.55 2.26 8.17
C HIS A 46 20.73 1.30 7.98
N ALA A 47 20.93 0.82 6.75
CA ALA A 47 22.05 -0.04 6.42
C ALA A 47 23.39 0.71 6.57
N GLY A 48 23.46 1.96 6.07
CA GLY A 48 24.62 2.82 6.26
C GLY A 48 24.94 3.05 7.74
N GLU A 49 23.92 3.30 8.57
CA GLU A 49 24.11 3.48 10.01
C GLU A 49 24.61 2.19 10.71
N VAL A 50 24.02 1.03 10.41
CA VAL A 50 24.46 -0.26 10.97
C VAL A 50 25.91 -0.57 10.56
N PHE A 51 26.27 -0.37 9.29
CA PHE A 51 27.61 -0.67 8.81
C PHE A 51 28.66 0.29 9.38
N GLY A 52 28.34 1.56 9.63
CA GLY A 52 29.20 2.46 10.39
C GLY A 52 29.54 1.91 11.80
N GLY A 53 28.57 1.31 12.47
CA GLY A 53 28.76 0.64 13.77
C GLY A 53 29.58 -0.65 13.65
N TRP A 54 29.37 -1.41 12.57
CA TRP A 54 30.16 -2.61 12.28
C TRP A 54 31.63 -2.30 11.97
N VAL A 55 31.95 -1.13 11.41
CA VAL A 55 33.35 -0.67 11.24
C VAL A 55 34.02 -0.46 12.60
N ASP A 56 33.38 0.23 13.55
CA ASP A 56 33.94 0.42 14.90
C ASP A 56 34.03 -0.92 15.65
N TYR A 57 33.01 -1.78 15.57
CA TYR A 57 33.04 -3.12 16.16
C TYR A 57 34.16 -4.00 15.58
N TRP A 58 34.35 -4.00 14.26
CA TRP A 58 35.49 -4.68 13.63
C TRP A 58 36.80 -4.11 14.17
N HIS A 59 36.99 -2.80 14.12
CA HIS A 59 38.26 -2.15 14.46
C HIS A 59 38.68 -2.40 15.92
N PHE A 60 37.75 -2.28 16.87
CA PHE A 60 38.05 -2.40 18.30
C PHE A 60 37.92 -3.81 18.86
N CYS A 61 37.02 -4.64 18.33
CA CYS A 61 36.67 -5.93 18.95
C CYS A 61 36.96 -7.17 18.09
N LYS A 62 37.07 -7.04 16.75
CA LYS A 62 37.32 -8.17 15.84
C LYS A 62 38.28 -7.82 14.67
N PRO A 63 39.42 -7.14 14.89
CA PRO A 63 40.26 -6.65 13.79
C PRO A 63 40.86 -7.78 12.94
N ASP A 64 41.18 -8.93 13.56
CA ASP A 64 41.72 -10.10 12.87
C ASP A 64 40.65 -10.98 12.18
N ASN A 65 39.37 -10.56 12.14
CA ASN A 65 38.28 -11.34 11.56
C ASN A 65 38.09 -11.03 10.05
N GLU A 66 38.98 -11.56 9.23
CA GLU A 66 38.96 -11.44 7.75
C GLU A 66 37.59 -11.78 7.12
N THR A 67 36.81 -12.70 7.74
CA THR A 67 35.48 -13.08 7.22
C THR A 67 34.44 -11.98 7.46
N PHE A 68 34.45 -11.36 8.64
CA PHE A 68 33.55 -10.24 8.95
C PHE A 68 33.97 -8.98 8.18
N GLU A 69 35.27 -8.69 8.12
CA GLU A 69 35.84 -7.61 7.30
C GLU A 69 35.36 -7.71 5.85
N LYS A 70 35.47 -8.91 5.25
CA LYS A 70 35.00 -9.12 3.89
C LYS A 70 33.50 -8.94 3.73
N ILE A 71 32.67 -9.48 4.62
CA ILE A 71 31.21 -9.32 4.56
C ILE A 71 30.83 -7.83 4.62
N LEU A 72 31.48 -7.06 5.52
CA LEU A 72 31.26 -5.63 5.68
C LEU A 72 31.71 -4.83 4.44
N SER A 73 32.90 -5.15 3.91
CA SER A 73 33.42 -4.53 2.68
C SER A 73 32.54 -4.82 1.47
N ASP A 74 32.20 -6.08 1.21
CA ASP A 74 31.30 -6.49 0.12
C ASP A 74 29.91 -5.82 0.26
N ALA A 75 29.38 -5.72 1.49
CA ALA A 75 28.11 -5.05 1.79
C ALA A 75 28.14 -3.55 1.48
N MET A 76 29.17 -2.83 1.95
CA MET A 76 29.29 -1.39 1.75
C MET A 76 29.58 -1.04 0.29
N LEU A 77 30.47 -1.77 -0.39
CA LEU A 77 30.81 -1.53 -1.80
C LEU A 77 29.62 -1.81 -2.74
N HIS A 78 28.77 -2.79 -2.44
CA HIS A 78 27.57 -3.08 -3.24
C HIS A 78 26.61 -1.88 -3.34
N GLN A 79 26.61 -1.00 -2.34
CA GLN A 79 25.74 0.18 -2.28
C GLN A 79 26.32 1.41 -2.99
N ALA A 80 27.57 1.36 -3.47
CA ALA A 80 28.21 2.48 -4.16
C ALA A 80 27.59 2.82 -5.53
N GLY A 81 26.78 1.90 -6.09
CA GLY A 81 26.13 2.05 -7.39
C GLY A 81 27.09 1.95 -8.58
N SER A 82 26.55 1.91 -9.80
CA SER A 82 27.34 1.73 -11.03
C SER A 82 28.26 2.91 -11.39
N LYS A 83 28.12 4.03 -10.69
CA LYS A 83 28.92 5.26 -10.87
C LYS A 83 29.85 5.56 -9.70
N TRP A 84 29.87 4.73 -8.65
CA TRP A 84 30.66 4.93 -7.43
C TRP A 84 30.38 6.26 -6.71
N ASP A 85 29.12 6.67 -6.73
CA ASP A 85 28.62 7.91 -6.14
C ASP A 85 27.59 7.68 -5.02
N TYR A 86 27.38 6.44 -4.60
CA TYR A 86 26.33 6.06 -3.63
C TYR A 86 24.94 6.59 -4.06
N MET A 87 24.61 6.43 -5.33
CA MET A 87 23.25 6.61 -5.87
C MET A 87 22.79 5.32 -6.58
N PRO A 88 22.59 4.21 -5.84
CA PRO A 88 22.32 2.91 -6.45
C PRO A 88 20.89 2.85 -7.02
N SER A 89 20.74 2.43 -8.27
CA SER A 89 19.48 2.59 -9.03
C SER A 89 18.27 1.83 -8.45
N ASN A 90 18.49 0.82 -7.61
CA ASN A 90 17.45 0.11 -6.87
C ASN A 90 16.80 0.95 -5.75
N GLN A 91 17.42 2.05 -5.31
CA GLN A 91 16.89 2.92 -4.24
C GLN A 91 16.20 4.19 -4.75
N SER A 92 16.22 4.46 -6.06
CA SER A 92 15.73 5.71 -6.69
C SER A 92 14.24 6.10 -6.45
N MET A 93 13.46 5.25 -5.78
CA MET A 93 12.08 5.51 -5.36
C MET A 93 11.95 5.99 -3.91
N THR A 94 13.03 5.92 -3.12
CA THR A 94 13.07 6.27 -1.69
C THR A 94 14.28 7.14 -1.31
N GLU A 95 15.33 7.17 -2.14
CA GLU A 95 16.63 7.81 -1.89
C GLU A 95 16.56 9.32 -1.58
N GLY A 96 16.96 9.68 -0.35
CA GLY A 96 17.16 11.05 0.14
C GLY A 96 18.63 11.51 0.19
N ASN A 97 18.83 12.82 0.37
CA ASN A 97 20.15 13.42 0.62
C ASN A 97 20.66 13.08 2.03
N ASP A 98 19.75 12.91 2.98
CA ASP A 98 20.03 12.35 4.31
C ASP A 98 20.46 10.89 4.23
N ASP A 99 19.80 10.05 3.42
CA ASP A 99 20.23 8.67 3.21
C ASP A 99 21.68 8.60 2.72
N GLN A 100 21.98 9.34 1.63
CA GLN A 100 23.32 9.42 1.07
C GLN A 100 24.31 10.04 2.06
N GLY A 101 23.86 11.01 2.85
CA GLY A 101 24.63 11.65 3.91
C GLY A 101 25.06 10.68 5.01
N ILE A 102 24.16 9.82 5.49
CA ILE A 102 24.47 8.80 6.50
C ILE A 102 25.47 7.78 5.95
N TRP A 103 25.33 7.36 4.69
CA TRP A 103 26.35 6.57 3.99
C TRP A 103 27.71 7.29 3.93
N GLY A 104 27.74 8.59 3.64
CA GLY A 104 28.96 9.40 3.69
C GLY A 104 29.63 9.40 5.07
N LEU A 105 28.86 9.43 6.15
CA LEU A 105 29.38 9.34 7.52
C LEU A 105 29.98 7.95 7.83
N ALA A 106 29.39 6.87 7.33
CA ALA A 106 29.91 5.51 7.47
C ALA A 106 31.23 5.31 6.67
N LEU A 107 31.33 5.89 5.47
CA LEU A 107 32.53 5.81 4.63
C LEU A 107 33.70 6.61 5.20
N LEU A 108 33.43 7.78 5.78
CA LEU A 108 34.43 8.53 6.54
C LEU A 108 34.88 7.75 7.77
N GLN A 109 33.99 7.00 8.42
CA GLN A 109 34.34 6.16 9.56
C GLN A 109 35.24 5.00 9.15
N ALA A 110 34.98 4.36 8.00
CA ALA A 110 35.89 3.38 7.40
C ALA A 110 37.29 3.97 7.14
N ALA A 111 37.38 5.16 6.54
CA ALA A 111 38.66 5.84 6.33
C ALA A 111 39.39 6.19 7.64
N GLU A 112 38.68 6.75 8.62
CA GLU A 112 39.21 7.19 9.92
C GLU A 112 39.54 6.04 10.89
N ARG A 113 38.99 4.84 10.68
CA ARG A 113 39.39 3.60 11.37
C ARG A 113 40.41 2.77 10.58
N ASN A 114 40.91 3.32 9.47
CA ASN A 114 41.87 2.66 8.59
C ASN A 114 41.39 1.26 8.11
N PHE A 115 40.09 1.16 7.78
CA PHE A 115 39.48 -0.01 7.15
C PHE A 115 40.05 -0.21 5.74
N THR A 116 40.23 -1.47 5.32
CA THR A 116 40.93 -1.82 4.08
C THR A 116 40.23 -1.26 2.83
N ASP A 117 40.90 -0.37 2.09
CA ASP A 117 40.43 0.20 0.81
C ASP A 117 40.21 -0.90 -0.26
N HIS A 118 39.27 -0.70 -1.19
CA HIS A 118 39.14 -1.51 -2.40
C HIS A 118 40.23 -1.15 -3.43
N GLU A 119 40.60 -2.09 -4.32
CA GLU A 119 41.71 -1.91 -5.28
C GLU A 119 41.54 -0.65 -6.16
N ASP A 120 40.33 -0.42 -6.66
CA ASP A 120 40.00 0.70 -7.56
C ASP A 120 39.52 1.99 -6.84
N HIS A 121 38.99 1.88 -5.62
CA HIS A 121 38.29 2.97 -4.92
C HIS A 121 38.56 2.94 -3.42
N SER A 122 38.99 4.08 -2.88
CA SER A 122 39.19 4.26 -1.44
C SER A 122 37.91 4.72 -0.74
N TRP A 123 37.73 4.38 0.53
CA TRP A 123 36.59 4.85 1.34
C TRP A 123 36.49 6.38 1.36
N LEU A 124 37.62 7.06 1.47
CA LEU A 124 37.69 8.52 1.38
C LEU A 124 37.26 9.06 0.00
N SER A 125 37.64 8.42 -1.10
CA SER A 125 37.21 8.85 -2.44
C SER A 125 35.70 8.73 -2.66
N LEU A 126 35.07 7.73 -2.03
CA LEU A 126 33.62 7.51 -2.07
C LEU A 126 32.88 8.55 -1.21
N ALA A 127 33.41 8.88 -0.03
CA ALA A 127 32.90 10.01 0.76
C ALA A 127 33.04 11.37 0.02
N GLN A 128 34.14 11.59 -0.70
CA GLN A 128 34.32 12.76 -1.56
C GLN A 128 33.34 12.78 -2.74
N ALA A 129 32.97 11.61 -3.30
CA ALA A 129 31.94 11.51 -4.32
C ALA A 129 30.57 11.95 -3.79
N ILE A 130 30.19 11.51 -2.59
CA ILE A 130 28.95 11.93 -1.92
C ILE A 130 28.98 13.43 -1.64
N TYR A 131 30.07 13.96 -1.07
CA TYR A 131 30.23 15.40 -0.83
C TYR A 131 30.01 16.22 -2.12
N ASN A 132 30.66 15.82 -3.22
CA ASN A 132 30.54 16.52 -4.51
C ASN A 132 29.12 16.42 -5.08
N GLN A 133 28.46 15.25 -4.95
CA GLN A 133 27.06 15.08 -5.33
C GLN A 133 26.11 15.97 -4.51
N MET A 134 26.24 15.98 -3.19
CA MET A 134 25.45 16.85 -2.30
C MET A 134 25.70 18.33 -2.63
N SER A 135 26.95 18.75 -2.75
CA SER A 135 27.33 20.12 -3.14
C SER A 135 26.71 20.54 -4.47
N SER A 136 26.68 19.65 -5.47
CA SER A 136 26.07 19.92 -6.77
C SER A 136 24.55 20.11 -6.74
N ARG A 137 23.87 19.66 -5.67
CA ARG A 137 22.42 19.76 -5.46
C ARG A 137 22.00 20.85 -4.47
N TRP A 138 22.94 21.67 -3.99
CA TRP A 138 22.63 22.86 -3.20
C TRP A 138 21.75 23.83 -4.00
N ASP A 139 20.59 24.20 -3.46
CA ASP A 139 19.59 24.98 -4.20
C ASP A 139 19.32 26.36 -3.58
N ASP A 140 19.89 27.39 -4.19
CA ASP A 140 19.71 28.80 -3.81
C ASP A 140 18.40 29.42 -4.32
N THR A 141 17.55 28.70 -5.07
CA THR A 141 16.31 29.27 -5.64
C THR A 141 15.19 29.45 -4.62
N THR A 142 15.18 28.64 -3.56
CA THR A 142 14.22 28.69 -2.44
C THR A 142 14.98 28.69 -1.11
N CYS A 143 14.44 29.34 -0.09
CA CYS A 143 15.00 29.37 1.28
C CYS A 143 16.44 29.92 1.39
N ASN A 144 16.89 30.71 0.41
CA ASN A 144 18.26 31.25 0.31
C ASN A 144 19.38 30.19 0.35
N GLY A 145 19.10 28.97 -0.12
CA GLY A 145 20.06 27.86 -0.09
C GLY A 145 19.48 26.59 0.52
N GLY A 146 20.35 25.62 0.81
CA GLY A 146 20.02 24.37 1.48
C GLY A 146 19.70 23.22 0.54
N LEU A 147 19.97 22.01 1.03
CA LEU A 147 19.57 20.75 0.41
C LEU A 147 18.11 20.42 0.76
N ARG A 148 17.42 19.83 -0.22
CA ARG A 148 16.15 19.13 -0.04
C ARG A 148 16.36 17.82 0.69
N TRP A 149 15.30 17.31 1.31
CA TRP A 149 15.24 15.97 1.83
C TRP A 149 15.42 14.94 0.70
N GLN A 150 14.48 14.87 -0.24
CA GLN A 150 14.55 13.90 -1.33
C GLN A 150 15.43 14.37 -2.49
N ILE A 151 16.11 13.44 -3.15
CA ILE A 151 16.94 13.73 -4.32
C ILE A 151 16.09 13.86 -5.60
N PHE A 152 15.08 13.01 -5.77
CA PHE A 152 14.33 12.91 -7.02
C PHE A 152 12.99 13.65 -6.99
N THR A 153 12.69 14.38 -8.07
CA THR A 153 11.51 15.26 -8.20
C THR A 153 10.14 14.55 -8.10
N TRP A 154 10.11 13.21 -8.23
CA TRP A 154 8.92 12.39 -8.11
C TRP A 154 8.71 11.78 -6.72
N ASN A 155 9.69 11.88 -5.81
CA ASN A 155 9.56 11.37 -4.46
C ASN A 155 8.71 12.31 -3.59
N SER A 156 7.89 11.73 -2.71
CA SER A 156 7.10 12.50 -1.75
C SER A 156 8.03 13.22 -0.77
N GLY A 157 7.81 14.51 -0.52
CA GLY A 157 8.71 15.31 0.31
C GLY A 157 9.87 15.98 -0.44
N TYR A 158 9.91 15.94 -1.79
CA TYR A 158 10.93 16.68 -2.56
C TYR A 158 11.01 18.17 -2.23
N ASN A 159 9.90 18.86 -2.02
CA ASN A 159 9.91 20.29 -1.67
C ASN A 159 10.30 20.56 -0.20
N TYR A 160 10.48 19.53 0.62
CA TYR A 160 10.88 19.69 2.01
C TYR A 160 12.39 19.88 2.11
N LYS A 161 12.87 20.92 2.79
CA LYS A 161 14.27 21.10 3.18
C LYS A 161 14.41 20.78 4.66
N ASN A 162 15.24 19.79 5.01
CA ASN A 162 15.35 19.29 6.38
C ASN A 162 16.76 19.45 6.96
N SER A 163 16.82 19.53 8.29
CA SER A 163 18.04 19.74 9.06
C SER A 163 18.97 18.53 9.03
N ILE A 164 18.47 17.30 8.85
CA ILE A 164 19.32 16.12 8.75
C ILE A 164 20.13 16.09 7.45
N SER A 165 19.53 16.35 6.28
CA SER A 165 20.28 16.34 5.00
C SER A 165 21.42 17.37 5.01
N ASN A 166 21.13 18.56 5.54
CA ASN A 166 22.09 19.65 5.67
C ASN A 166 23.11 19.38 6.80
N GLY A 167 22.69 18.77 7.91
CA GLY A 167 23.57 18.36 9.01
C GLY A 167 24.55 17.26 8.64
N CYS A 168 24.12 16.26 7.87
CA CYS A 168 25.01 15.26 7.27
C CYS A 168 26.01 15.92 6.32
N PHE A 169 25.58 16.85 5.46
CA PHE A 169 26.48 17.56 4.55
C PHE A 169 27.53 18.39 5.31
N PHE A 170 27.11 19.14 6.34
CA PHE A 170 27.97 19.87 7.26
C PHE A 170 29.00 18.96 7.94
N HIS A 171 28.55 17.81 8.47
CA HIS A 171 29.40 16.89 9.19
C HIS A 171 30.39 16.14 8.27
N ILE A 172 29.98 15.78 7.05
CA ILE A 172 30.88 15.25 6.01
C ILE A 172 31.97 16.29 5.68
N ALA A 173 31.59 17.56 5.47
CA ALA A 173 32.53 18.64 5.19
C ALA A 173 33.52 18.85 6.35
N ALA A 174 33.04 18.89 7.60
CA ALA A 174 33.89 19.00 8.79
C ALA A 174 34.93 17.88 8.91
N ARG A 175 34.52 16.63 8.65
CA ARG A 175 35.40 15.45 8.70
C ARG A 175 36.40 15.43 7.55
N LEU A 176 35.96 15.75 6.33
CA LEU A 176 36.85 15.88 5.16
C LEU A 176 37.89 16.97 5.36
N TYR A 177 37.52 18.12 5.94
CA TYR A 177 38.48 19.16 6.31
C TYR A 177 39.54 18.63 7.29
N ARG A 178 39.12 18.02 8.41
CA ARG A 178 40.07 17.45 9.38
C ARG A 178 40.97 16.35 8.79
N TYR A 179 40.45 15.52 7.89
CA TYR A 179 41.22 14.42 7.31
C TYR A 179 42.24 14.90 6.26
N THR A 180 41.91 15.94 5.48
CA THR A 180 42.67 16.34 4.26
C THR A 180 43.33 17.72 4.30
N ASP A 181 42.99 18.57 5.28
CA ASP A 181 43.42 19.98 5.38
C ASP A 181 43.06 20.83 4.12
N ASP A 182 41.99 20.46 3.40
CA ASP A 182 41.48 21.23 2.26
C ASP A 182 40.40 22.23 2.68
N ASP A 183 40.83 23.50 2.76
CA ASP A 183 40.08 24.74 2.95
C ASP A 183 38.70 24.85 2.27
N ARG A 184 38.45 24.11 1.17
CA ARG A 184 37.13 24.09 0.51
C ARG A 184 36.06 23.48 1.43
N TYR A 185 36.42 22.42 2.16
CA TYR A 185 35.49 21.71 3.03
C TYR A 185 35.12 22.55 4.27
N LEU A 186 36.08 23.30 4.83
CA LEU A 186 35.82 24.26 5.91
C LEU A 186 34.80 25.32 5.48
N LYS A 187 35.00 25.94 4.30
CA LYS A 187 34.11 26.99 3.78
C LYS A 187 32.69 26.49 3.48
N GLU A 188 32.55 25.25 3.02
CA GLU A 188 31.24 24.64 2.84
C GLU A 188 30.56 24.37 4.19
N ALA A 189 31.30 23.89 5.20
CA ALA A 189 30.77 23.71 6.55
C ALA A 189 30.31 25.04 7.19
N GLU A 190 31.10 26.11 7.08
CA GLU A 190 30.74 27.46 7.52
C GLU A 190 29.46 27.96 6.81
N LYS A 191 29.39 27.83 5.47
CA LYS A 191 28.22 28.19 4.67
C LYS A 191 26.95 27.46 5.12
N ILE A 192 27.03 26.15 5.38
CA ILE A 192 25.87 25.36 5.82
C ILE A 192 25.43 25.78 7.23
N TRP A 193 26.39 26.00 8.14
CA TRP A 193 26.09 26.47 9.50
C TRP A 193 25.39 27.83 9.48
N ASP A 194 25.91 28.80 8.73
CA ASP A 194 25.31 30.13 8.60
C ASP A 194 23.92 30.07 7.93
N TRP A 195 23.72 29.17 6.96
CA TRP A 195 22.42 28.93 6.34
C TRP A 195 21.39 28.37 7.35
N MET A 196 21.77 27.40 8.19
CA MET A 196 20.90 26.82 9.22
C MET A 196 20.36 27.85 10.21
N TRP A 197 21.18 28.86 10.56
CA TRP A 197 20.75 30.03 11.33
C TRP A 197 19.92 31.01 10.49
N GLY A 198 20.35 31.32 9.27
CA GLY A 198 19.68 32.27 8.38
C GLY A 198 18.26 31.86 7.95
N VAL A 199 17.99 30.56 7.86
CA VAL A 199 16.66 29.99 7.58
C VAL A 199 15.82 29.79 8.85
N GLY A 200 16.42 29.87 10.04
CA GLY A 200 15.73 29.71 11.33
C GLY A 200 15.50 28.27 11.79
N PHE A 201 16.18 27.29 11.18
CA PHE A 201 16.17 25.89 11.65
C PHE A 201 16.96 25.76 12.96
N MET A 202 18.02 26.55 13.13
CA MET A 202 18.66 26.81 14.43
C MET A 202 18.17 28.14 14.99
N LYS A 203 17.77 28.17 16.27
CA LYS A 203 17.45 29.39 17.00
C LYS A 203 17.59 29.24 18.52
N TYR A 204 17.60 30.36 19.22
CA TYR A 204 17.32 30.43 20.65
C TYR A 204 15.81 30.57 20.90
N LYS A 205 15.29 29.97 21.98
CA LYS A 205 13.90 30.17 22.44
C LYS A 205 13.73 31.57 23.05
N GLU A 206 12.67 32.27 22.67
CA GLU A 206 12.37 33.62 23.16
C GLU A 206 12.05 33.71 24.66
N GLU A 207 11.70 32.59 25.31
CA GLU A 207 11.29 32.55 26.71
C GLU A 207 12.47 32.40 27.69
N ASN A 208 13.57 31.76 27.26
CA ASN A 208 14.66 31.35 28.15
C ASN A 208 16.05 31.19 27.47
N ASP A 209 16.19 31.62 26.22
CA ASP A 209 17.42 31.54 25.41
C ASP A 209 17.97 30.10 25.20
N ASP A 210 17.16 29.04 25.38
CA ASP A 210 17.60 27.67 25.07
C ASP A 210 17.91 27.52 23.57
N PHE A 211 19.09 26.99 23.24
CA PHE A 211 19.44 26.58 21.88
C PHE A 211 18.56 25.40 21.41
N ILE A 212 18.02 25.49 20.20
CA ILE A 212 17.23 24.43 19.56
C ILE A 212 17.52 24.28 18.07
N ILE A 213 17.43 23.04 17.58
CA ILE A 213 17.45 22.68 16.16
C ILE A 213 16.11 22.02 15.82
N TYR A 214 15.40 22.55 14.84
CA TYR A 214 14.14 22.01 14.33
C TYR A 214 14.36 21.03 13.16
N ASP A 215 13.30 20.36 12.72
CA ASP A 215 13.38 19.29 11.72
C ASP A 215 13.52 19.81 10.28
N GLY A 216 12.78 20.85 9.89
CA GLY A 216 12.81 21.38 8.52
C GLY A 216 11.65 22.33 8.20
N ALA A 217 11.44 22.57 6.90
CA ALA A 217 10.32 23.35 6.37
C ALA A 217 10.06 23.05 4.88
N ASP A 218 8.86 23.35 4.38
CA ASP A 218 8.52 23.25 2.96
C ASP A 218 9.00 24.49 2.17
N ASP A 219 9.70 24.26 1.06
CA ASP A 219 10.34 25.29 0.25
C ASP A 219 9.36 26.15 -0.57
N GLN A 220 8.12 25.68 -0.77
CA GLN A 220 7.03 26.49 -1.36
C GLN A 220 6.60 27.63 -0.43
N THR A 221 6.79 27.46 0.89
CA THR A 221 6.62 28.53 1.88
C THR A 221 7.86 29.41 2.01
N ASN A 222 8.89 29.19 1.17
CA ASN A 222 10.24 29.73 1.31
C ASN A 222 10.83 29.46 2.72
N CYS A 223 10.56 28.26 3.24
CA CYS A 223 10.96 27.78 4.57
C CYS A 223 10.49 28.69 5.73
N THR A 224 9.32 29.32 5.60
CA THR A 224 8.74 30.15 6.68
C THR A 224 7.81 29.36 7.60
N ASP A 225 7.27 28.23 7.14
CA ASP A 225 6.44 27.31 7.94
C ASP A 225 7.33 26.17 8.48
N LEU A 226 7.80 26.33 9.73
CA LEU A 226 8.79 25.43 10.34
C LEU A 226 8.14 24.20 10.98
N THR A 227 8.63 23.01 10.64
CA THR A 227 8.31 21.77 11.35
C THR A 227 9.10 21.72 12.66
N VAL A 228 8.46 22.09 13.76
CA VAL A 228 9.08 22.29 15.09
C VAL A 228 9.42 21.01 15.87
N HIS A 229 9.47 19.85 15.21
CA HIS A 229 9.93 18.61 15.83
C HIS A 229 11.43 18.68 16.14
N ARG A 230 11.86 17.92 17.15
CA ARG A 230 13.25 17.81 17.59
C ARG A 230 13.61 16.35 17.67
N TRP A 231 14.72 15.96 17.05
CA TRP A 231 15.10 14.55 16.90
C TRP A 231 16.58 14.37 17.24
N SER A 232 16.92 13.32 17.99
CA SER A 232 18.26 13.17 18.57
C SER A 232 19.39 13.12 17.52
N TYR A 233 19.17 12.44 16.40
CA TYR A 233 20.14 12.33 15.31
C TYR A 233 20.57 13.67 14.69
N ILE A 234 19.68 14.67 14.60
CA ILE A 234 20.00 16.02 14.10
C ILE A 234 21.00 16.69 15.04
N TYR A 235 20.75 16.62 16.34
CA TYR A 235 21.68 17.15 17.36
C TYR A 235 23.01 16.41 17.30
N GLY A 236 22.99 15.09 17.09
CA GLY A 236 24.18 14.26 16.88
C GLY A 236 25.06 14.73 15.72
N VAL A 237 24.52 14.89 14.50
CA VAL A 237 25.36 15.24 13.34
C VAL A 237 25.98 16.63 13.44
N PHE A 238 25.26 17.62 14.00
CA PHE A 238 25.83 18.95 14.24
C PHE A 238 26.86 18.94 15.38
N LEU A 239 26.61 18.20 16.47
CA LEU A 239 27.55 18.01 17.57
C LEU A 239 28.89 17.44 17.07
N GLY A 240 28.84 16.38 16.28
CA GLY A 240 30.01 15.77 15.66
C GLY A 240 30.75 16.77 14.78
N GLY A 241 30.07 17.40 13.82
CA GLY A 241 30.69 18.37 12.91
C GLY A 241 31.39 19.53 13.62
N CYS A 242 30.79 20.12 14.66
CA CYS A 242 31.44 21.16 15.46
C CYS A 242 32.68 20.63 16.20
N ALA A 243 32.65 19.41 16.74
CA ALA A 243 33.81 18.81 17.41
C ALA A 243 34.97 18.53 16.43
N TYR A 244 34.67 18.08 15.21
CA TYR A 244 35.65 17.93 14.14
C TYR A 244 36.30 19.27 13.74
N LEU A 245 35.50 20.32 13.58
CA LEU A 245 36.00 21.66 13.24
C LEU A 245 36.82 22.28 14.37
N TYR A 246 36.41 22.13 15.64
CA TYR A 246 37.23 22.56 16.77
C TYR A 246 38.59 21.85 16.80
N ASN A 247 38.60 20.52 16.61
CA ASN A 247 39.83 19.73 16.65
C ASN A 247 40.79 20.07 15.48
N ALA A 248 40.26 20.46 14.31
CA ALA A 248 41.04 20.86 13.15
C ALA A 248 41.55 22.31 13.23
N THR A 249 40.68 23.27 13.63
CA THR A 249 40.98 24.71 13.59
C THR A 249 41.57 25.27 14.89
N GLY A 250 41.21 24.69 16.04
CA GLY A 250 41.46 25.27 17.36
C GLY A 250 40.64 26.54 17.67
N ASP A 251 39.64 26.90 16.87
CA ASP A 251 38.82 28.10 17.09
C ASP A 251 37.70 27.83 18.11
N ASP A 252 37.75 28.55 19.23
CA ASP A 252 36.85 28.37 20.39
C ASP A 252 35.37 28.52 20.02
N ILE A 253 35.00 29.22 18.93
CA ILE A 253 33.60 29.32 18.47
C ILE A 253 32.97 27.94 18.21
N TRP A 254 33.74 26.97 17.71
CA TRP A 254 33.24 25.61 17.46
C TRP A 254 33.07 24.83 18.76
N LYS A 255 33.85 25.15 19.79
CA LYS A 255 33.70 24.57 21.13
C LYS A 255 32.49 25.14 21.86
N GLU A 256 32.25 26.45 21.78
CA GLU A 256 31.04 27.08 22.34
C GLU A 256 29.78 26.44 21.75
N ARG A 257 29.74 26.22 20.43
CA ARG A 257 28.65 25.50 19.73
C ARG A 257 28.47 24.05 20.21
N VAL A 258 29.56 23.33 20.51
CA VAL A 258 29.48 21.99 21.13
C VAL A 258 28.85 22.06 22.52
N GLU A 259 29.24 23.04 23.35
CA GLU A 259 28.68 23.22 24.70
C GLU A 259 27.17 23.49 24.65
N GLU A 260 26.71 24.35 23.73
CA GLU A 260 25.29 24.64 23.49
C GLU A 260 24.49 23.40 23.05
N ILE A 261 25.01 22.63 22.09
CA ILE A 261 24.34 21.42 21.59
C ILE A 261 24.27 20.34 22.70
N LEU A 262 25.33 20.17 23.51
CA LEU A 262 25.32 19.23 24.63
C LEU A 262 24.31 19.61 25.71
N VAL A 263 24.20 20.89 26.07
CA VAL A 263 23.20 21.39 27.04
C VAL A 263 21.78 21.15 26.52
N ALA A 264 21.52 21.49 25.26
CA ALA A 264 20.20 21.25 24.65
C ALA A 264 19.87 19.75 24.52
N THR A 265 20.90 18.90 24.36
CA THR A 265 20.76 17.44 24.35
C THR A 265 20.41 16.89 25.73
N ASP A 266 21.05 17.38 26.80
CA ASP A 266 20.78 16.96 28.19
C ASP A 266 19.36 17.34 28.64
N ASP A 267 18.89 18.57 28.34
CA ASP A 267 17.51 19.00 28.66
C ASP A 267 16.45 18.16 27.94
N TYR A 268 16.67 17.89 26.65
CA TYR A 268 15.63 17.29 25.83
C TYR A 268 15.70 15.76 25.72
N PHE A 269 16.84 15.14 25.44
CA PHE A 269 16.87 13.71 25.11
C PHE A 269 17.13 12.78 26.32
N TYR A 270 17.07 13.29 27.55
CA TYR A 270 17.23 12.49 28.77
C TYR A 270 15.95 12.37 29.61
N ASN A 271 15.79 11.20 30.23
CA ASN A 271 14.82 10.90 31.28
C ASN A 271 15.48 10.04 32.35
N ASN A 272 15.47 10.48 33.61
CA ASN A 272 16.21 9.86 34.73
C ASN A 272 17.70 9.62 34.45
N SER A 273 18.37 10.51 33.71
CA SER A 273 19.76 10.34 33.24
C SER A 273 19.99 9.13 32.33
N ILE A 274 18.96 8.73 31.58
CA ILE A 274 19.02 7.71 30.52
C ILE A 274 18.45 8.33 29.24
N LEU A 275 19.10 8.07 28.10
CA LEU A 275 18.67 8.58 26.79
C LEU A 275 17.28 8.07 26.38
N ILE A 276 16.52 8.92 25.69
CA ILE A 276 15.20 8.64 25.15
C ILE A 276 14.85 9.57 23.97
N GLU A 277 14.22 9.03 22.93
CA GLU A 277 13.66 9.83 21.83
C GLU A 277 12.33 10.49 22.28
N LYS A 278 12.45 11.60 23.03
CA LYS A 278 11.35 12.25 23.77
C LYS A 278 10.17 12.69 22.90
N THR A 279 10.38 12.92 21.60
CA THR A 279 9.35 13.36 20.66
C THR A 279 8.33 12.27 20.32
N CYS A 280 8.69 10.98 20.41
CA CYS A 280 7.79 9.88 20.04
C CYS A 280 7.68 8.77 21.11
N ALA A 281 8.76 8.50 21.87
CA ALA A 281 8.85 7.33 22.74
C ALA A 281 7.89 7.37 23.95
N PRO A 282 7.65 8.51 24.63
CA PRO A 282 6.70 8.58 25.75
C PRO A 282 5.26 8.19 25.41
N TRP A 283 4.87 8.31 24.13
CA TRP A 283 3.55 7.94 23.62
C TRP A 283 3.52 6.59 22.90
N GLY A 284 4.67 5.91 22.79
CA GLY A 284 4.80 4.65 22.05
C GLY A 284 4.55 4.78 20.54
N ARG A 285 4.77 5.98 19.97
CA ARG A 285 4.45 6.33 18.57
C ARG A 285 5.65 6.34 17.61
N CYS A 286 6.85 5.96 18.06
CA CYS A 286 8.02 5.98 17.18
C CYS A 286 7.84 5.02 16.00
N ASN A 287 7.99 5.54 14.78
CA ASN A 287 8.02 4.75 13.55
C ASN A 287 9.38 4.01 13.41
N THR A 288 9.61 3.34 12.27
CA THR A 288 10.88 2.62 12.02
C THR A 288 12.10 3.52 12.12
N ASP A 289 12.08 4.70 11.49
CA ASP A 289 13.20 5.64 11.44
C ASP A 289 13.55 6.21 12.83
N GLN A 290 12.54 6.69 13.55
CA GLN A 290 12.69 7.31 14.87
C GLN A 290 13.23 6.33 15.93
N ARG A 291 13.19 5.02 15.64
CA ARG A 291 13.77 3.96 16.47
C ARG A 291 15.28 3.77 16.24
N PHE A 292 15.91 4.50 15.34
CA PHE A 292 17.37 4.53 15.12
C PHE A 292 18.05 5.84 15.52
N PHE A 293 17.31 6.91 15.82
CA PHE A 293 17.92 8.25 15.94
C PHE A 293 18.95 8.38 17.08
N LEU A 294 18.82 7.58 18.15
CA LEU A 294 19.77 7.58 19.27
C LEU A 294 21.15 7.00 18.90
N ALA A 295 21.24 6.13 17.88
CA ALA A 295 22.49 5.58 17.37
C ALA A 295 23.42 6.71 16.89
N LEU A 296 22.94 7.54 15.97
CA LEU A 296 23.65 8.71 15.47
C LEU A 296 23.98 9.72 16.58
N LEU A 297 23.08 9.97 17.53
CA LEU A 297 23.40 10.85 18.66
C LEU A 297 24.57 10.31 19.49
N THR A 298 24.50 9.05 19.92
CA THR A 298 25.48 8.45 20.84
C THR A 298 26.85 8.28 20.18
N ARG A 299 26.90 7.84 18.93
CA ARG A 299 28.15 7.80 18.14
C ARG A 299 28.84 9.17 18.11
N ASN A 300 28.09 10.23 17.81
CA ASN A 300 28.64 11.58 17.73
C ASN A 300 29.05 12.16 19.09
N MET A 301 28.34 11.83 20.16
CA MET A 301 28.79 12.15 21.53
C MET A 301 30.12 11.45 21.85
N GLY A 302 30.28 10.18 21.48
CA GLY A 302 31.55 9.45 21.61
C GLY A 302 32.71 10.10 20.86
N LEU A 303 32.48 10.48 19.60
CA LEU A 303 33.46 11.21 18.78
C LEU A 303 33.80 12.59 19.39
N THR A 304 32.82 13.31 19.93
CA THR A 304 33.05 14.61 20.59
C THR A 304 33.92 14.47 21.84
N ALA A 305 33.70 13.44 22.65
CA ALA A 305 34.48 13.17 23.86
C ALA A 305 35.98 12.94 23.55
N THR A 306 36.30 12.25 22.46
CA THR A 306 37.69 11.99 22.05
C THR A 306 38.34 13.19 21.36
N LEU A 307 37.58 13.94 20.55
CA LEU A 307 38.07 15.12 19.82
C LEU A 307 38.21 16.37 20.72
N ILE A 308 37.48 16.45 21.83
CA ILE A 308 37.56 17.53 22.82
C ILE A 308 37.88 16.95 24.22
N PRO A 309 39.16 16.67 24.54
CA PRO A 309 39.54 16.00 25.79
C PRO A 309 39.07 16.70 27.07
N SER A 310 38.82 18.02 27.06
CA SER A 310 38.28 18.73 28.22
C SER A 310 36.81 18.38 28.54
N MET A 311 36.10 17.73 27.63
CA MET A 311 34.71 17.29 27.80
C MET A 311 34.56 15.78 28.01
N HIS A 312 35.64 15.01 27.83
CA HIS A 312 35.64 13.55 27.88
C HIS A 312 34.85 12.99 29.08
N ASP A 313 35.29 13.29 30.30
CA ASP A 313 34.70 12.78 31.54
C ASP A 313 33.24 13.25 31.73
N HIS A 314 32.86 14.40 31.16
CA HIS A 314 31.47 14.85 31.22
C HIS A 314 30.59 13.98 30.31
N ILE A 315 30.99 13.79 29.05
CA ILE A 315 30.20 13.08 28.06
C ILE A 315 30.18 11.58 28.38
N ARG A 316 31.35 10.97 28.61
CA ARG A 316 31.49 9.54 28.92
C ARG A 316 30.79 9.19 30.23
N ASP A 317 31.27 9.70 31.37
CA ASP A 317 30.81 9.20 32.68
C ASP A 317 29.45 9.72 33.11
N LYS A 318 29.07 10.97 32.77
CA LYS A 318 27.78 11.54 33.23
C LYS A 318 26.63 11.32 32.25
N MET A 319 26.89 11.36 30.94
CA MET A 319 25.82 11.29 29.93
C MET A 319 25.66 9.88 29.35
N LEU A 320 26.75 9.26 28.87
CA LEU A 320 26.69 7.99 28.14
C LEU A 320 26.71 6.74 29.04
N LYS A 321 27.61 6.67 30.03
CA LYS A 321 27.90 5.45 30.81
C LYS A 321 26.67 4.79 31.44
N LYS A 322 25.74 5.57 31.97
CA LYS A 322 24.48 5.04 32.52
C LYS A 322 23.54 4.50 31.44
N SER A 323 23.46 5.18 30.29
CA SER A 323 22.69 4.71 29.13
C SER A 323 23.29 3.43 28.52
N ALA A 324 24.62 3.31 28.45
CA ALA A 324 25.30 2.10 27.95
C ALA A 324 24.99 0.84 28.79
N VAL A 325 25.10 0.95 30.12
CA VAL A 325 24.75 -0.15 31.04
C VAL A 325 23.26 -0.52 30.92
N ALA A 326 22.38 0.47 30.80
CA ALA A 326 20.94 0.23 30.66
C ALA A 326 20.57 -0.38 29.29
N ALA A 327 21.23 0.04 28.21
CA ALA A 327 21.09 -0.54 26.88
C ALA A 327 21.49 -2.03 26.89
N ALA A 328 22.65 -2.38 27.47
CA ALA A 328 23.09 -3.76 27.61
C ALA A 328 22.12 -4.62 28.46
N GLN A 329 21.50 -4.05 29.49
CA GLN A 329 20.45 -4.74 30.24
C GLN A 329 19.22 -5.03 29.37
N SER A 330 18.82 -4.10 28.48
CA SER A 330 17.70 -4.30 27.56
C SER A 330 17.92 -5.44 26.56
N CYS A 331 19.18 -5.73 26.21
CA CYS A 331 19.63 -6.85 25.37
C CYS A 331 19.60 -8.17 26.16
N SER A 332 18.38 -8.67 26.37
CA SER A 332 18.08 -9.92 27.07
C SER A 332 16.74 -10.54 26.64
N GLY A 333 16.16 -10.04 25.54
CA GLY A 333 14.83 -10.39 25.07
C GLY A 333 14.78 -11.41 23.94
N GLY A 334 13.57 -11.62 23.44
CA GLY A 334 13.28 -12.49 22.29
C GLY A 334 13.39 -13.98 22.58
N ASP A 335 12.97 -14.80 21.61
CA ASP A 335 13.20 -16.25 21.63
C ASP A 335 14.68 -16.60 21.34
N ASP A 336 15.47 -15.62 20.89
CA ASP A 336 16.89 -15.72 20.57
C ASP A 336 17.83 -15.31 21.72
N GLY A 337 17.32 -14.62 22.76
CA GLY A 337 18.10 -14.14 23.91
C GLY A 337 19.05 -12.97 23.60
N VAL A 338 19.08 -12.50 22.36
CA VAL A 338 19.93 -11.40 21.86
C VAL A 338 19.14 -10.14 21.53
N THR A 339 17.81 -10.16 21.63
CA THR A 339 16.97 -9.00 21.28
C THR A 339 17.10 -7.86 22.30
N CYS A 340 17.52 -6.67 21.85
CA CYS A 340 17.50 -5.43 22.63
C CYS A 340 16.12 -4.74 22.64
N GLY A 341 15.89 -3.91 23.67
CA GLY A 341 14.66 -3.14 23.86
C GLY A 341 14.83 -1.66 23.54
N GLN A 342 13.71 -0.93 23.42
CA GLN A 342 13.70 0.49 23.06
C GLN A 342 13.83 1.40 24.29
N ASN A 343 13.18 1.02 25.39
CA ASN A 343 13.10 1.84 26.60
C ASN A 343 14.07 1.38 27.68
N TRP A 344 15.26 1.98 27.71
CA TRP A 344 16.29 1.68 28.70
C TRP A 344 15.99 2.16 30.13
N ASN A 345 14.86 2.83 30.38
CA ASN A 345 14.36 3.03 31.75
C ASN A 345 13.65 1.77 32.31
N TYR A 346 13.42 0.74 31.48
CA TYR A 346 12.89 -0.55 31.92
C TYR A 346 14.02 -1.45 32.45
N ASN A 347 13.73 -2.28 33.46
CA ASN A 347 14.71 -3.21 34.01
C ASN A 347 14.76 -4.50 33.18
N GLY A 348 15.62 -4.51 32.16
CA GLY A 348 15.72 -5.60 31.18
C GLY A 348 14.97 -5.28 29.88
N TRP A 349 14.59 -6.32 29.14
CA TRP A 349 13.88 -6.16 27.87
C TRP A 349 12.44 -5.63 28.06
N ASP A 350 12.06 -4.62 27.28
CA ASP A 350 10.77 -3.92 27.36
C ASP A 350 9.66 -4.54 26.46
N GLY A 351 9.99 -5.59 25.71
CA GLY A 351 9.09 -6.24 24.75
C GLY A 351 9.07 -5.60 23.37
N LYS A 352 9.93 -4.61 23.08
CA LYS A 352 10.15 -4.05 21.74
C LYS A 352 11.30 -4.78 21.04
N PHE A 353 11.23 -4.89 19.72
CA PHE A 353 12.28 -5.54 18.92
C PHE A 353 12.42 -4.86 17.57
N GLY A 354 13.63 -4.87 17.04
CA GLY A 354 13.96 -4.32 15.74
C GLY A 354 15.46 -4.07 15.60
N LEU A 355 15.88 -3.78 14.37
CA LEU A 355 17.25 -3.42 14.04
C LEU A 355 17.63 -2.07 14.68
N GLY A 356 16.67 -1.16 14.86
CA GLY A 356 16.89 0.13 15.53
C GLY A 356 17.25 -0.01 17.00
N GLU A 357 16.53 -0.86 17.74
CA GLU A 357 16.87 -1.18 19.14
C GLU A 357 18.27 -1.79 19.26
N GLN A 358 18.61 -2.74 18.39
CA GLN A 358 19.95 -3.34 18.35
C GLN A 358 21.03 -2.27 18.06
N THR A 359 20.78 -1.39 17.09
CA THR A 359 21.78 -0.41 16.62
C THR A 359 21.98 0.72 17.63
N ASN A 360 20.92 1.25 18.24
CA ASN A 360 21.03 2.21 19.34
C ASN A 360 21.84 1.62 20.51
N ALA A 361 21.59 0.34 20.84
CA ALA A 361 22.32 -0.33 21.92
C ALA A 361 23.80 -0.51 21.56
N LEU A 362 24.11 -0.96 20.33
CA LEU A 362 25.49 -1.11 19.85
C LEU A 362 26.27 0.20 19.95
N GLU A 363 25.79 1.28 19.33
CA GLU A 363 26.49 2.57 19.34
C GLU A 363 26.73 3.07 20.76
N THR A 364 25.70 3.03 21.61
CA THR A 364 25.80 3.51 23.00
C THR A 364 26.83 2.71 23.79
N ILE A 365 26.90 1.39 23.61
CA ILE A 365 27.85 0.51 24.30
C ILE A 365 29.27 0.71 23.76
N MET A 366 29.43 0.78 22.43
CA MET A 366 30.72 1.03 21.79
C MET A 366 31.35 2.36 22.22
N THR A 367 30.56 3.38 22.61
CA THR A 367 31.12 4.63 23.16
C THR A 367 32.06 4.44 24.36
N MET A 368 31.91 3.36 25.12
CA MET A 368 32.80 3.05 26.26
C MET A 368 34.24 2.71 25.83
N ILE A 369 34.46 2.40 24.54
CA ILE A 369 35.79 2.25 23.92
C ILE A 369 36.12 3.44 23.02
N THR A 370 35.17 3.90 22.18
CA THR A 370 35.48 4.86 21.11
C THR A 370 35.81 6.27 21.63
N THR A 371 35.35 6.61 22.84
CA THR A 371 35.70 7.87 23.55
C THR A 371 37.20 8.01 23.84
N ASP A 372 37.93 6.90 23.94
CA ASP A 372 39.37 6.88 24.21
C ASP A 372 40.24 6.90 22.93
N HIS A 373 39.64 6.86 21.74
CA HIS A 373 40.35 6.57 20.47
C HIS A 373 40.08 7.61 19.36
N VAL A 374 41.02 8.55 19.24
CA VAL A 374 40.99 9.65 18.27
C VAL A 374 40.95 9.13 16.82
N PRO A 375 39.99 9.58 15.99
CA PRO A 375 39.89 9.24 14.56
C PRO A 375 41.15 9.62 13.76
N TYR A 376 41.62 8.74 12.87
CA TYR A 376 42.79 9.01 12.05
C TYR A 376 42.56 10.13 11.01
N THR A 377 43.65 10.73 10.58
CA THR A 377 43.78 11.63 9.42
C THR A 377 44.83 11.06 8.47
N ALA A 378 45.00 11.66 7.29
CA ALA A 378 46.06 11.29 6.35
C ALA A 378 47.47 11.31 6.99
N ASP A 379 47.72 12.22 7.93
CA ASP A 379 49.02 12.38 8.61
C ASP A 379 49.19 11.55 9.90
N THR A 380 48.10 11.03 10.47
CA THR A 380 48.12 10.37 11.79
C THR A 380 47.91 8.86 11.75
N GLY A 381 47.63 8.27 10.58
CA GLY A 381 47.59 6.82 10.39
C GLY A 381 46.61 6.31 9.33
N GLY A 382 45.77 7.17 8.76
CA GLY A 382 44.77 6.78 7.76
C GLY A 382 45.39 6.52 6.40
N SER A 383 45.24 5.30 5.87
CA SER A 383 45.76 4.90 4.56
C SER A 383 44.82 5.24 3.38
N SER A 384 43.56 5.61 3.66
CA SER A 384 42.55 5.81 2.63
C SER A 384 42.87 7.02 1.74
N LYS A 385 42.95 6.80 0.43
CA LYS A 385 43.48 7.77 -0.54
C LYS A 385 42.50 8.89 -0.89
N SER A 386 42.95 10.13 -0.97
CA SER A 386 42.13 11.28 -1.41
C SER A 386 42.06 11.37 -2.93
N VAL A 387 40.85 11.51 -3.47
CA VAL A 387 40.56 11.80 -4.89
C VAL A 387 39.48 12.90 -4.93
N PRO A 388 39.88 14.19 -4.84
CA PRO A 388 38.94 15.29 -4.58
C PRO A 388 37.86 15.53 -5.66
N ASP A 389 38.06 15.02 -6.88
CA ASP A 389 37.14 15.16 -8.02
C ASP A 389 36.20 13.96 -8.22
N SER A 390 36.20 12.97 -7.32
CA SER A 390 35.28 11.84 -7.36
C SER A 390 33.82 12.30 -7.43
N GLY A 391 32.96 11.60 -8.18
CA GLY A 391 31.55 11.98 -8.33
C GLY A 391 31.27 13.22 -9.20
N ASN A 392 32.24 14.06 -9.55
CA ASN A 392 32.00 15.26 -10.38
C ASN A 392 31.55 14.94 -11.82
N HIS A 393 31.76 13.72 -12.29
CA HIS A 393 31.34 13.26 -13.62
C HIS A 393 30.00 12.54 -13.63
N SER A 394 29.41 12.20 -12.47
CA SER A 394 28.10 11.58 -12.39
C SER A 394 26.98 12.62 -12.30
N THR A 395 26.76 13.36 -13.39
CA THR A 395 25.56 14.21 -13.51
C THR A 395 24.30 13.36 -13.61
N THR A 396 23.70 13.05 -12.45
CA THR A 396 22.35 12.47 -12.38
C THR A 396 21.36 13.57 -12.76
N SER A 397 20.82 13.49 -13.98
CA SER A 397 19.85 14.45 -14.48
C SER A 397 18.53 14.33 -13.71
N VAL A 398 18.39 15.11 -12.65
CA VAL A 398 17.22 15.17 -11.74
C VAL A 398 15.88 15.48 -12.46
N ASN A 399 15.95 15.86 -13.73
CA ASN A 399 14.85 16.37 -14.56
C ASN A 399 14.64 15.61 -15.90
N ASN A 400 14.93 14.31 -15.97
CA ASN A 400 14.56 13.47 -17.13
C ASN A 400 13.04 13.16 -17.24
N ASN A 401 12.18 14.01 -16.66
CA ASN A 401 10.72 13.99 -16.82
C ASN A 401 10.15 15.29 -17.41
N VAL A 402 10.99 16.17 -17.98
CA VAL A 402 10.51 16.99 -19.10
C VAL A 402 10.35 16.06 -20.29
N PHE A 403 9.18 15.44 -20.41
CA PHE A 403 8.76 14.83 -21.66
C PHE A 403 8.82 15.93 -22.72
N ASP A 404 9.81 15.87 -23.61
CA ASP A 404 9.83 16.73 -24.79
C ASP A 404 8.75 16.20 -25.74
N VAL A 405 7.51 16.64 -25.48
CA VAL A 405 6.30 16.16 -26.16
C VAL A 405 6.36 16.64 -27.61
N ALA A 406 7.06 15.88 -28.43
CA ALA A 406 7.28 16.23 -29.82
C ALA A 406 5.94 16.31 -30.56
N THR A 407 5.94 16.95 -31.73
CA THR A 407 4.72 17.07 -32.54
C THR A 407 4.07 15.71 -32.83
N LYS A 408 4.88 14.63 -32.91
CA LYS A 408 4.41 13.24 -33.02
C LYS A 408 3.71 12.70 -31.76
N ASP A 409 4.04 13.19 -30.57
CA ASP A 409 3.49 12.73 -29.30
C ASP A 409 2.25 13.57 -28.93
N ARG A 410 2.23 14.86 -29.30
CA ARG A 410 0.99 15.64 -29.36
C ARG A 410 0.03 15.12 -30.42
N ALA A 411 0.52 14.72 -31.58
CA ALA A 411 -0.28 14.03 -32.59
C ALA A 411 -0.72 12.65 -32.11
N GLY A 412 0.14 11.89 -31.41
CA GLY A 412 -0.19 10.60 -30.81
C GLY A 412 -1.27 10.72 -29.74
N ALA A 413 -1.16 11.69 -28.82
CA ALA A 413 -2.17 12.00 -27.83
C ALA A 413 -3.46 12.55 -28.45
N ALA A 414 -3.37 13.40 -29.49
CA ALA A 414 -4.53 13.91 -30.21
C ALA A 414 -5.21 12.83 -31.05
N VAL A 415 -4.46 11.89 -31.64
CA VAL A 415 -4.98 10.69 -32.32
C VAL A 415 -5.58 9.74 -31.30
N LEU A 416 -4.96 9.50 -30.15
CA LEU A 416 -5.53 8.67 -29.08
C LEU A 416 -6.82 9.31 -28.54
N THR A 417 -6.84 10.63 -28.35
CA THR A 417 -8.03 11.38 -27.95
C THR A 417 -9.10 11.38 -29.04
N ALA A 418 -8.73 11.48 -30.32
CA ALA A 418 -9.65 11.40 -31.45
C ALA A 418 -10.11 9.96 -31.76
N VAL A 419 -9.35 8.95 -31.36
CA VAL A 419 -9.72 7.53 -31.41
C VAL A 419 -10.64 7.21 -30.25
N VAL A 420 -10.39 7.69 -29.03
CA VAL A 420 -11.33 7.57 -27.91
C VAL A 420 -12.63 8.32 -28.22
N LEU A 421 -12.56 9.58 -28.69
CA LEU A 421 -13.74 10.33 -29.14
C LEU A 421 -14.41 9.68 -30.34
N GLY A 422 -13.66 9.16 -31.31
CA GLY A 422 -14.17 8.46 -32.49
C GLY A 422 -14.87 7.16 -32.13
N LEU A 423 -14.31 6.35 -31.24
CA LEU A 423 -14.95 5.15 -30.70
C LEU A 423 -16.22 5.47 -29.90
N THR A 424 -16.31 6.65 -29.28
CA THR A 424 -17.57 7.14 -28.68
C THR A 424 -18.57 7.75 -29.68
N LEU A 425 -18.20 7.97 -30.95
CA LEU A 425 -19.00 8.74 -31.92
C LEU A 425 -19.22 8.08 -33.30
N SER A 426 -18.58 6.96 -33.63
CA SER A 426 -18.75 6.27 -34.92
C SER A 426 -18.85 4.75 -34.78
N GLY A 427 -20.09 4.26 -34.71
CA GLY A 427 -20.45 2.98 -35.31
C GLY A 427 -20.75 3.15 -36.81
N ASP A 428 -20.37 2.16 -37.62
CA ASP A 428 -20.46 2.07 -39.10
C ASP A 428 -19.64 3.12 -39.88
N GLU A 429 -18.69 2.80 -40.79
CA GLU A 429 -18.80 1.91 -41.97
C GLU A 429 -17.44 1.28 -42.46
N SER A 430 -17.51 0.02 -42.92
CA SER A 430 -16.74 -0.68 -43.99
C SER A 430 -15.22 -0.49 -44.28
N SER A 431 -14.42 -1.46 -43.80
CA SER A 431 -13.49 -2.37 -44.54
C SER A 431 -12.62 -1.96 -45.77
N SER A 432 -11.28 -2.05 -45.64
CA SER A 432 -10.23 -2.66 -46.51
C SER A 432 -8.84 -2.26 -45.98
N PHE A 433 -7.69 -2.97 -46.07
CA PHE A 433 -7.14 -4.01 -46.97
C PHE A 433 -6.06 -4.88 -46.23
N PHE A 434 -5.44 -5.89 -46.88
CA PHE A 434 -4.59 -6.96 -46.30
C PHE A 434 -3.06 -6.85 -46.59
N MET A 435 -2.29 -7.81 -46.02
CA MET A 435 -0.85 -8.17 -46.22
C MET A 435 0.12 -7.38 -45.32
N GLY A 436 1.02 -7.93 -44.51
CA GLY A 436 1.92 -9.10 -44.53
C GLY A 436 3.19 -8.64 -43.71
N GLN A 437 4.11 -9.45 -43.18
CA GLN A 437 4.51 -10.82 -43.44
C GLN A 437 5.44 -11.34 -42.29
N ASP A 438 5.27 -12.61 -41.90
CA ASP A 438 6.15 -13.65 -41.29
C ASP A 438 7.37 -13.42 -40.34
N ASP A 439 7.71 -14.55 -39.69
CA ASP A 439 8.95 -14.98 -38.99
C ASP A 439 9.29 -14.43 -37.58
N GLY A 440 9.64 -15.27 -36.56
CA GLY A 440 9.65 -16.74 -36.45
C GLY A 440 10.50 -17.29 -35.27
N SER A 441 10.24 -18.53 -34.79
CA SER A 441 11.08 -19.40 -33.88
C SER A 441 11.46 -18.90 -32.45
N ASP A 442 11.74 -19.69 -31.40
CA ASP A 442 11.56 -21.11 -30.96
C ASP A 442 11.78 -21.17 -29.40
N VAL A 443 11.10 -21.95 -28.54
CA VAL A 443 11.31 -23.38 -28.10
C VAL A 443 12.75 -23.68 -27.60
N ALA A 444 13.08 -24.26 -26.41
CA ALA A 444 12.42 -24.94 -25.25
C ALA A 444 13.25 -24.64 -23.94
N SER A 445 12.87 -24.87 -22.65
CA SER A 445 12.28 -25.98 -21.83
C SER A 445 13.25 -27.10 -21.34
N ILE A 446 12.98 -27.72 -20.17
CA ILE A 446 13.67 -28.84 -19.43
C ILE A 446 14.78 -28.39 -18.42
N SER A 447 15.06 -28.98 -17.24
CA SER A 447 14.36 -29.77 -16.18
C SER A 447 15.37 -30.68 -15.41
N SER A 448 15.25 -30.73 -14.06
CA SER A 448 15.51 -31.87 -13.14
C SER A 448 16.93 -32.50 -12.89
N SER A 449 17.48 -32.17 -11.70
CA SER A 449 17.89 -33.09 -10.58
C SER A 449 19.02 -34.15 -10.66
N ARG A 450 19.99 -34.14 -9.71
CA ARG A 450 20.18 -35.11 -8.58
C ARG A 450 21.60 -35.10 -7.88
N SER A 451 21.61 -35.06 -6.53
CA SER A 451 22.56 -35.63 -5.50
C SER A 451 24.09 -35.75 -5.75
N LEU A 452 25.01 -35.12 -4.97
CA LEU A 452 25.49 -35.38 -3.56
C LEU A 452 26.46 -36.59 -3.41
N PRO A 453 27.46 -36.65 -2.46
CA PRO A 453 27.64 -35.84 -1.21
C PRO A 453 29.08 -35.34 -0.83
N SER A 454 29.16 -34.83 0.41
CA SER A 454 30.10 -34.02 1.22
C SER A 454 31.60 -34.36 1.45
N THR A 455 32.41 -33.28 1.46
CA THR A 455 33.26 -32.73 2.59
C THR A 455 33.31 -31.17 2.44
N LEU A 456 33.83 -30.28 3.30
CA LEU A 456 34.72 -30.37 4.49
C LEU A 456 34.52 -29.17 5.49
N SER A 457 34.72 -29.40 6.80
CA SER A 457 34.72 -28.54 8.02
C SER A 457 35.49 -29.13 9.25
N SER A 458 35.91 -30.40 9.36
CA SER A 458 35.94 -31.54 8.42
C SER A 458 34.57 -32.10 7.96
N LEU A 459 33.51 -31.35 8.27
CA LEU A 459 32.07 -31.45 8.05
C LEU A 459 31.51 -32.45 9.06
N PRO A 460 30.65 -31.99 10.00
CA PRO A 460 30.24 -32.84 11.10
C PRO A 460 29.56 -34.08 10.53
N THR A 461 29.83 -35.20 11.17
CA THR A 461 29.65 -36.53 10.62
C THR A 461 28.20 -36.81 10.21
N SER A 462 28.02 -37.68 9.22
CA SER A 462 26.69 -37.97 8.66
C SER A 462 25.71 -38.59 9.67
N GLU A 463 26.19 -39.26 10.72
CA GLU A 463 25.34 -39.67 11.85
C GLU A 463 24.81 -38.46 12.64
N ASP A 464 25.55 -37.35 12.72
CA ASP A 464 25.11 -36.11 13.37
C ASP A 464 24.19 -35.27 12.46
N GLN A 465 24.31 -35.38 11.14
CA GLN A 465 23.36 -34.76 10.20
C GLN A 465 22.07 -35.58 10.02
N GLU A 466 22.14 -36.92 10.02
CA GLU A 466 20.92 -37.74 10.17
C GLU A 466 20.32 -37.57 11.56
N SER A 467 21.13 -37.43 12.62
CA SER A 467 20.65 -37.03 13.95
C SER A 467 20.02 -35.64 13.96
N PHE A 468 20.60 -34.63 13.30
CA PHE A 468 20.06 -33.28 13.24
C PHE A 468 18.83 -33.18 12.34
N HIS A 469 18.75 -33.94 11.25
CA HIS A 469 17.53 -34.02 10.42
C HIS A 469 16.45 -34.91 11.03
N SER A 470 16.80 -36.00 11.72
CA SER A 470 15.85 -36.77 12.52
C SER A 470 15.43 -36.00 13.75
N TRP A 471 16.28 -35.16 14.34
CA TRP A 471 15.95 -34.23 15.41
C TRP A 471 15.12 -33.08 14.90
N LEU A 472 15.36 -32.52 13.70
CA LEU A 472 14.49 -31.51 13.09
C LEU A 472 13.14 -32.10 12.68
N GLN A 473 13.09 -33.35 12.22
CA GLN A 473 11.84 -34.06 11.93
C GLN A 473 11.13 -34.50 13.22
N GLU A 474 11.84 -34.94 14.26
CA GLU A 474 11.30 -35.17 15.59
C GLU A 474 10.89 -33.88 16.28
N GLU A 475 11.55 -32.75 16.05
CA GLU A 475 11.25 -31.45 16.67
C GLU A 475 10.12 -30.76 15.90
N HIS A 476 10.01 -30.92 14.58
CA HIS A 476 8.78 -30.63 13.84
C HIS A 476 7.63 -31.55 14.28
N ALA A 477 7.89 -32.85 14.50
CA ALA A 477 6.88 -33.79 14.99
C ALA A 477 6.50 -33.51 16.45
N ARG A 478 7.43 -33.07 17.30
CA ARG A 478 7.21 -32.62 18.70
C ARG A 478 6.53 -31.26 18.74
N ARG A 479 6.79 -30.34 17.81
CA ARG A 479 6.03 -29.09 17.69
C ARG A 479 4.61 -29.35 17.17
N TYR A 480 4.43 -30.30 16.24
CA TYR A 480 3.10 -30.78 15.84
C TYR A 480 2.39 -31.59 16.94
N SER A 481 3.11 -32.40 17.71
CA SER A 481 2.54 -33.19 18.81
C SER A 481 2.28 -32.33 20.02
N ALA A 482 3.11 -31.35 20.36
CA ALA A 482 2.88 -30.37 21.43
C ALA A 482 1.65 -29.50 21.16
N ILE A 483 1.34 -29.21 19.88
CA ILE A 483 0.06 -28.59 19.49
C ILE A 483 -1.13 -29.52 19.81
N ASN A 484 -0.98 -30.84 19.70
CA ASN A 484 -2.00 -31.83 20.09
C ASN A 484 -1.97 -32.21 21.60
N ASP A 485 -0.82 -32.11 22.27
CA ASP A 485 -0.62 -32.47 23.67
C ASP A 485 -1.06 -31.33 24.60
N ASN A 486 -0.96 -30.06 24.16
CA ASN A 486 -1.64 -28.94 24.82
C ASN A 486 -3.17 -29.12 24.81
N GLU A 487 -3.76 -29.71 23.76
CA GLU A 487 -5.18 -30.13 23.77
C GLU A 487 -5.48 -31.23 24.81
N SER A 488 -4.46 -31.98 25.26
CA SER A 488 -4.60 -33.01 26.30
C SER A 488 -4.37 -32.48 27.73
N GLN A 489 -3.56 -31.43 27.89
CA GLN A 489 -3.33 -30.76 29.18
C GLN A 489 -4.44 -29.77 29.54
N GLU A 490 -4.95 -28.96 28.60
CA GLU A 490 -6.10 -28.06 28.89
C GLU A 490 -7.36 -28.84 29.30
N ARG A 491 -7.56 -30.05 28.77
CA ARG A 491 -8.67 -30.95 29.17
C ARG A 491 -8.50 -31.61 30.54
N ARG A 492 -7.36 -31.45 31.22
CA ARG A 492 -7.10 -32.06 32.54
C ARG A 492 -7.07 -31.07 33.72
N SER A 493 -7.00 -29.76 33.47
CA SER A 493 -6.94 -28.75 34.54
C SER A 493 -8.31 -28.26 35.04
N TYR A 494 -9.41 -28.49 34.30
CA TYR A 494 -10.77 -28.14 34.75
C TYR A 494 -11.41 -29.19 35.66
N GLY A 495 -10.85 -29.34 36.87
CA GLY A 495 -11.36 -30.24 37.91
C GLY A 495 -11.38 -29.60 39.29
N SER A 496 -12.57 -29.61 39.93
CA SER A 496 -12.83 -29.25 41.35
C SER A 496 -12.88 -27.76 41.75
N ARG A 497 -14.13 -27.27 41.96
CA ARG A 497 -14.64 -26.41 43.08
C ARG A 497 -13.92 -25.07 43.41
N SER A 498 -14.59 -23.97 43.79
CA SER A 498 -15.97 -23.79 44.24
C SER A 498 -16.40 -22.29 44.23
N SER A 499 -17.58 -22.02 43.65
CA SER A 499 -18.52 -20.90 43.86
C SER A 499 -18.19 -19.72 44.81
N ARG A 500 -18.48 -18.49 44.35
CA ARG A 500 -19.74 -17.74 44.63
C ARG A 500 -19.94 -16.54 43.67
N PRO A 501 -21.16 -15.93 43.57
CA PRO A 501 -21.65 -15.41 42.28
C PRO A 501 -22.15 -13.94 42.25
N SER A 502 -22.64 -13.55 41.05
CA SER A 502 -23.34 -12.31 40.68
C SER A 502 -22.44 -11.09 40.46
N THR A 503 -22.72 -10.20 39.50
CA THR A 503 -24.00 -9.95 38.79
C THR A 503 -23.94 -10.14 37.27
N LYS A 504 -25.04 -10.65 36.70
CA LYS A 504 -25.33 -10.50 35.26
C LYS A 504 -26.01 -9.15 35.03
N THR A 505 -25.42 -8.30 34.20
CA THR A 505 -26.14 -7.33 33.39
C THR A 505 -25.82 -7.61 31.93
N GLY A 506 -26.85 -7.82 31.12
CA GLY A 506 -26.70 -8.17 29.71
C GLY A 506 -26.26 -6.96 28.88
N GLY A 507 -25.28 -7.18 28.02
CA GLY A 507 -24.75 -6.20 27.08
C GLY A 507 -23.64 -6.88 26.29
N ALA A 508 -24.00 -7.48 25.16
CA ALA A 508 -23.01 -8.10 24.27
C ALA A 508 -22.27 -7.00 23.52
N LEU A 509 -21.25 -6.41 24.15
CA LEU A 509 -20.24 -5.64 23.46
C LEU A 509 -19.52 -6.59 22.50
N VAL A 510 -19.82 -6.46 21.22
CA VAL A 510 -19.12 -7.18 20.15
C VAL A 510 -17.70 -6.63 20.12
N GLY A 511 -16.73 -7.46 20.53
CA GLY A 511 -15.33 -7.09 20.45
C GLY A 511 -14.89 -6.98 18.99
N ILE A 512 -14.21 -5.89 18.66
CA ILE A 512 -13.51 -5.70 17.39
C ILE A 512 -12.56 -6.90 17.19
N GLU A 513 -12.60 -7.57 16.03
CA GLU A 513 -11.64 -8.64 15.73
C GLU A 513 -10.24 -8.02 15.56
N ASP A 514 -9.27 -8.39 16.41
CA ASP A 514 -7.86 -8.02 16.27
C ASP A 514 -7.25 -8.76 15.06
N PHE A 515 -7.39 -8.19 13.86
CA PHE A 515 -6.97 -8.81 12.60
C PHE A 515 -5.46 -9.09 12.54
N GLY A 516 -4.63 -8.31 13.22
CA GLY A 516 -3.19 -8.53 13.29
C GLY A 516 -2.83 -9.82 14.02
N ARG A 517 -3.50 -10.13 15.13
CA ARG A 517 -3.25 -11.37 15.89
C ARG A 517 -4.14 -12.55 15.51
N LEU A 518 -5.17 -12.33 14.70
CA LEU A 518 -6.16 -13.36 14.37
C LEU A 518 -5.61 -14.45 13.44
N ARG A 519 -5.31 -15.63 13.98
CA ARG A 519 -5.00 -16.82 13.17
C ARG A 519 -6.27 -17.47 12.63
N THR A 520 -6.39 -17.59 11.31
CA THR A 520 -7.59 -18.18 10.67
C THR A 520 -7.37 -19.56 10.05
N THR A 521 -8.48 -20.23 9.70
CA THR A 521 -8.53 -21.55 9.06
C THR A 521 -9.54 -21.56 7.91
N ASN A 522 -9.39 -22.48 6.95
CA ASN A 522 -10.31 -22.60 5.80
C ASN A 522 -11.78 -22.75 6.25
N SER A 523 -12.04 -23.46 7.36
CA SER A 523 -13.40 -23.65 7.87
C SER A 523 -13.98 -22.39 8.52
N ARG A 524 -13.13 -21.55 9.15
CA ARG A 524 -13.55 -20.25 9.67
C ARG A 524 -13.86 -19.29 8.52
N GLU A 525 -12.92 -19.09 7.60
CA GLU A 525 -13.13 -18.16 6.49
C GLU A 525 -14.29 -18.60 5.58
N GLY A 526 -14.41 -19.89 5.24
CA GLY A 526 -15.56 -20.38 4.47
C GLY A 526 -16.91 -20.14 5.16
N ARG A 527 -16.96 -20.15 6.50
CA ARG A 527 -18.17 -19.80 7.27
C ARG A 527 -18.42 -18.30 7.29
N MET A 528 -17.37 -17.48 7.38
CA MET A 528 -17.48 -16.01 7.33
C MET A 528 -17.93 -15.55 5.95
N LEU A 529 -17.33 -16.06 4.87
CA LEU A 529 -17.73 -15.81 3.48
C LEU A 529 -19.19 -16.18 3.25
N LEU A 530 -19.63 -17.36 3.69
CA LEU A 530 -21.05 -17.77 3.58
C LEU A 530 -21.97 -16.80 4.35
N ARG A 531 -21.60 -16.41 5.57
CA ARG A 531 -22.39 -15.48 6.39
C ARG A 531 -22.48 -14.08 5.79
N TYR A 532 -21.40 -13.59 5.17
CA TYR A 532 -21.35 -12.24 4.58
C TYR A 532 -21.97 -12.19 3.18
N SER A 533 -21.84 -13.26 2.39
CA SER A 533 -22.38 -13.30 1.02
C SER A 533 -23.89 -13.47 1.01
N LEU A 534 -24.48 -14.28 1.91
CA LEU A 534 -25.93 -14.56 1.89
C LEU A 534 -26.81 -13.29 1.96
N PRO A 535 -26.58 -12.33 2.88
CA PRO A 535 -27.32 -11.07 2.89
C PRO A 535 -27.06 -10.23 1.64
N LEU A 536 -25.82 -10.18 1.13
CA LEU A 536 -25.48 -9.45 -0.09
C LEU A 536 -26.16 -10.01 -1.33
N ILE A 537 -26.30 -11.33 -1.46
CA ILE A 537 -27.04 -11.95 -2.56
C ILE A 537 -28.50 -11.46 -2.55
N VAL A 538 -29.14 -11.47 -1.38
CA VAL A 538 -30.52 -10.94 -1.24
C VAL A 538 -30.56 -9.44 -1.52
N THR A 539 -29.55 -8.69 -1.09
CA THR A 539 -29.39 -7.24 -1.35
C THR A 539 -29.39 -6.94 -2.84
N PHE A 540 -28.44 -7.49 -3.60
CA PHE A 540 -28.33 -7.22 -5.04
C PHE A 540 -29.53 -7.75 -5.84
N VAL A 541 -30.10 -8.89 -5.46
CA VAL A 541 -31.34 -9.40 -6.08
C VAL A 541 -32.52 -8.46 -5.84
N LEU A 542 -32.68 -7.90 -4.62
CA LEU A 542 -33.72 -6.92 -4.31
C LEU A 542 -33.50 -5.56 -5.01
N GLU A 543 -32.26 -5.11 -5.13
CA GLU A 543 -31.90 -3.91 -5.92
C GLU A 543 -32.28 -4.10 -7.39
N HIS A 544 -31.96 -5.25 -7.99
CA HIS A 544 -32.31 -5.56 -9.38
C HIS A 544 -33.83 -5.64 -9.64
N PHE A 545 -34.63 -6.01 -8.63
CA PHE A 545 -36.10 -5.99 -8.74
C PHE A 545 -36.66 -4.57 -8.98
N PHE A 546 -35.96 -3.48 -8.65
CA PHE A 546 -36.48 -2.12 -8.86
C PHE A 546 -36.64 -1.77 -10.35
N SER A 547 -35.63 -2.10 -11.16
CA SER A 547 -35.67 -1.93 -12.61
C SER A 547 -36.80 -2.76 -13.22
N ILE A 548 -36.98 -4.01 -12.76
CA ILE A 548 -38.06 -4.89 -13.21
C ILE A 548 -39.44 -4.30 -12.87
N VAL A 549 -39.64 -3.79 -11.65
CA VAL A 549 -40.91 -3.16 -11.24
C VAL A 549 -41.21 -1.93 -12.10
N CYS A 550 -40.22 -1.09 -12.38
CA CYS A 550 -40.36 0.08 -13.25
C CYS A 550 -40.82 -0.33 -14.66
N LEU A 551 -40.15 -1.31 -15.28
CA LEU A 551 -40.50 -1.86 -16.59
C LEU A 551 -41.91 -2.47 -16.63
N LEU A 552 -42.28 -3.27 -15.63
CA LEU A 552 -43.59 -3.93 -15.57
C LEU A 552 -44.74 -2.93 -15.38
N VAL A 553 -44.57 -1.91 -14.55
CA VAL A 553 -45.61 -0.90 -14.30
C VAL A 553 -45.83 -0.01 -15.52
N VAL A 554 -44.74 0.43 -16.17
CA VAL A 554 -44.81 1.25 -17.38
C VAL A 554 -45.27 0.46 -18.61
N GLY A 555 -44.91 -0.83 -18.72
CA GLY A 555 -45.25 -1.68 -19.88
C GLY A 555 -46.75 -1.85 -20.14
N HIS A 556 -47.60 -1.59 -19.15
CA HIS A 556 -49.06 -1.60 -19.29
C HIS A 556 -49.65 -0.26 -19.79
N LEU A 557 -48.86 0.81 -19.87
CA LEU A 557 -49.30 2.11 -20.41
C LEU A 557 -49.34 2.10 -21.94
N GLY A 558 -48.32 1.52 -22.57
CA GLY A 558 -48.20 1.45 -24.02
C GLY A 558 -46.81 1.05 -24.50
N LYS A 559 -46.71 0.80 -25.81
CA LYS A 559 -45.48 0.31 -26.47
C LYS A 559 -44.37 1.37 -26.53
N ASN A 560 -44.73 2.64 -26.67
CA ASN A 560 -43.77 3.75 -26.81
C ASN A 560 -43.18 4.09 -25.43
N GLU A 561 -44.03 4.03 -24.41
CA GLU A 561 -43.71 4.14 -23.00
C GLU A 561 -42.76 3.00 -22.58
N LEU A 562 -43.05 1.75 -22.94
CA LEU A 562 -42.18 0.60 -22.66
C LEU A 562 -40.80 0.74 -23.32
N ALA A 563 -40.73 1.15 -24.59
CA ALA A 563 -39.47 1.39 -25.27
C ALA A 563 -38.65 2.51 -24.61
N ALA A 564 -39.31 3.59 -24.20
CA ALA A 564 -38.67 4.74 -23.57
C ALA A 564 -38.10 4.42 -22.17
N VAL A 565 -38.85 3.69 -21.34
CA VAL A 565 -38.34 3.28 -20.02
C VAL A 565 -37.19 2.28 -20.15
N SER A 566 -37.23 1.35 -21.11
CA SER A 566 -36.13 0.41 -21.33
C SER A 566 -34.83 1.14 -21.71
N LEU A 567 -34.90 2.04 -22.70
CA LEU A 567 -33.72 2.80 -23.14
C LEU A 567 -33.22 3.80 -22.08
N GLY A 568 -34.15 4.41 -21.34
CA GLY A 568 -33.84 5.27 -20.20
C GLY A 568 -33.14 4.49 -19.08
N SER A 569 -33.65 3.31 -18.74
CA SER A 569 -33.07 2.41 -17.75
C SER A 569 -31.68 1.93 -18.17
N MET A 570 -31.48 1.46 -19.41
CA MET A 570 -30.15 1.07 -19.92
C MET A 570 -29.15 2.22 -19.82
N THR A 571 -29.51 3.41 -20.32
CA THR A 571 -28.67 4.61 -20.25
C THR A 571 -28.32 4.97 -18.80
N SER A 572 -29.29 4.87 -17.89
CA SER A 572 -29.06 5.15 -16.46
C SER A 572 -28.21 4.07 -15.78
N THR A 573 -28.38 2.79 -16.10
CA THR A 573 -27.61 1.69 -15.51
C THR A 573 -26.13 1.82 -15.83
N ILE A 574 -25.76 2.00 -17.10
CA ILE A 574 -24.36 2.22 -17.52
C ILE A 574 -23.80 3.48 -16.84
N SER A 575 -24.56 4.57 -16.83
CA SER A 575 -24.12 5.82 -16.18
C SER A 575 -23.96 5.70 -14.66
N LEU A 576 -24.70 4.81 -13.99
CA LEU A 576 -24.66 4.60 -12.54
C LEU A 576 -23.61 3.57 -12.12
N ALA A 577 -23.31 2.58 -12.97
CA ALA A 577 -22.24 1.60 -12.76
C ALA A 577 -20.86 2.26 -12.59
N ILE A 578 -20.63 3.43 -13.21
CA ILE A 578 -19.47 4.28 -12.95
C ILE A 578 -19.30 4.59 -11.45
N PHE A 579 -20.37 4.93 -10.74
CA PHE A 579 -20.31 5.27 -9.31
C PHE A 579 -20.16 4.04 -8.43
N GLU A 580 -20.75 2.91 -8.83
CA GLU A 580 -20.45 1.62 -8.20
C GLU A 580 -18.96 1.28 -8.36
N GLY A 581 -18.40 1.46 -9.56
CA GLY A 581 -16.97 1.29 -9.87
C GLY A 581 -16.06 2.20 -9.05
N ILE A 582 -16.40 3.47 -8.87
CA ILE A 582 -15.69 4.39 -7.95
C ILE A 582 -15.77 3.87 -6.52
N ALA A 583 -16.98 3.49 -6.07
CA ALA A 583 -17.19 2.99 -4.71
C ALA A 583 -16.39 1.70 -4.43
N THR A 584 -16.04 0.90 -5.44
CA THR A 584 -15.13 -0.26 -5.25
C THR A 584 -13.75 0.09 -4.68
N ALA A 585 -13.30 1.36 -4.73
CA ALA A 585 -12.10 1.80 -4.03
C ALA A 585 -12.24 1.69 -2.49
N LEU A 586 -13.46 1.79 -1.96
CA LEU A 586 -13.78 1.56 -0.56
C LEU A 586 -13.76 0.07 -0.18
N ASP A 587 -13.78 -0.87 -1.15
CA ASP A 587 -13.53 -2.30 -0.89
C ASP A 587 -12.06 -2.57 -0.53
N THR A 588 -11.18 -1.58 -0.75
CA THR A 588 -9.76 -1.56 -0.36
C THR A 588 -9.54 -0.69 0.88
N LEU A 589 -9.85 0.61 0.78
CA LEU A 589 -9.42 1.62 1.76
C LEU A 589 -10.09 1.45 3.13
N CYS A 590 -11.42 1.33 3.18
CA CYS A 590 -12.16 1.18 4.43
C CYS A 590 -11.80 -0.09 5.22
N PRO A 591 -11.76 -1.30 4.61
CA PRO A 591 -11.36 -2.51 5.33
C PRO A 591 -9.87 -2.54 5.67
N GLN A 592 -8.97 -1.95 4.87
CA GLN A 592 -7.56 -1.81 5.29
C GLN A 592 -7.42 -0.90 6.52
N ALA A 593 -8.08 0.27 6.53
CA ALA A 593 -8.11 1.16 7.70
C ALA A 593 -8.74 0.49 8.94
N TYR A 594 -9.86 -0.21 8.77
CA TYR A 594 -10.52 -0.97 9.84
C TYR A 594 -9.65 -2.10 10.40
N GLY A 595 -9.00 -2.86 9.50
CA GLY A 595 -8.07 -3.94 9.85
C GLY A 595 -6.82 -3.47 10.60
N ALA A 596 -6.32 -2.28 10.27
CA ALA A 596 -5.23 -1.61 10.98
C ALA A 596 -5.64 -1.03 12.35
N GLY A 597 -6.94 -1.03 12.67
CA GLY A 597 -7.49 -0.41 13.89
C GLY A 597 -7.71 1.10 13.78
N ASN A 598 -7.43 1.74 12.63
CA ASN A 598 -7.71 3.15 12.38
C ASN A 598 -9.19 3.34 11.98
N LEU A 599 -10.07 3.25 12.99
CA LEU A 599 -11.52 3.33 12.80
C LEU A 599 -12.01 4.69 12.29
N GLU A 600 -11.27 5.76 12.56
CA GLU A 600 -11.61 7.12 12.16
C GLU A 600 -11.49 7.30 10.64
N MET A 601 -10.35 6.88 10.08
CA MET A 601 -10.07 6.96 8.65
C MET A 601 -11.10 6.26 7.77
N VAL A 602 -11.79 5.24 8.28
CA VAL A 602 -12.92 4.58 7.61
C VAL A 602 -13.99 5.60 7.21
N SER A 603 -14.36 6.54 8.09
CA SER A 603 -15.32 7.61 7.76
C SER A 603 -14.74 8.70 6.86
N VAL A 604 -13.44 8.97 6.97
CA VAL A 604 -12.73 9.96 6.14
C VAL A 604 -12.69 9.51 4.68
N HIS A 605 -12.30 8.25 4.41
CA HIS A 605 -12.29 7.69 3.05
C HIS A 605 -13.68 7.71 2.40
N VAL A 606 -14.72 7.38 3.16
CA VAL A 606 -16.12 7.39 2.69
C VAL A 606 -16.56 8.80 2.29
N GLN A 607 -16.27 9.80 3.12
CA GLN A 607 -16.61 11.20 2.82
C GLN A 607 -15.83 11.75 1.61
N ARG A 608 -14.53 11.45 1.51
CA ARG A 608 -13.71 11.76 0.33
C ARG A 608 -14.28 11.11 -0.94
N CYS A 609 -14.70 9.84 -0.86
CA CYS A 609 -15.28 9.10 -1.98
C CYS A 609 -16.66 9.63 -2.40
N MET A 610 -17.51 10.01 -1.46
CA MET A 610 -18.79 10.67 -1.74
C MET A 610 -18.58 12.01 -2.47
N MET A 611 -17.65 12.84 -2.00
CA MET A 611 -17.36 14.13 -2.62
C MET A 611 -16.76 13.96 -4.03
N PHE A 612 -15.83 13.02 -4.20
CA PHE A 612 -15.26 12.66 -5.50
C PHE A 612 -16.35 12.20 -6.48
N SER A 613 -17.19 11.26 -6.06
CA SER A 613 -18.32 10.74 -6.85
C SER A 613 -19.31 11.83 -7.23
N MET A 614 -19.64 12.74 -6.30
CA MET A 614 -20.55 13.86 -6.56
C MET A 614 -19.99 14.86 -7.58
N LEU A 615 -18.67 15.07 -7.66
CA LEU A 615 -18.09 15.86 -8.76
C LEU A 615 -18.13 15.11 -10.09
N VAL A 616 -17.84 13.80 -10.10
CA VAL A 616 -17.96 12.97 -11.32
C VAL A 616 -19.42 12.85 -11.79
N PHE A 617 -20.41 13.02 -10.91
CA PHE A 617 -21.82 13.06 -11.27
C PHE A 617 -22.24 14.33 -12.02
N ILE A 618 -21.53 15.45 -11.88
CA ILE A 618 -21.86 16.71 -12.58
C ILE A 618 -21.91 16.54 -14.11
N PRO A 619 -20.88 16.00 -14.80
CA PRO A 619 -20.95 15.76 -16.24
C PRO A 619 -22.04 14.75 -16.63
N VAL A 620 -22.30 13.72 -15.81
CA VAL A 620 -23.40 12.75 -16.07
C VAL A 620 -24.76 13.44 -15.99
N ALA A 621 -25.01 14.27 -14.98
CA ALA A 621 -26.24 15.05 -14.84
C ALA A 621 -26.42 16.06 -15.99
N LEU A 622 -25.35 16.70 -16.44
CA LEU A 622 -25.36 17.58 -17.62
C LEU A 622 -25.67 16.81 -18.91
N PHE A 623 -25.13 15.61 -19.07
CA PHE A 623 -25.45 14.71 -20.18
C PHE A 623 -26.93 14.28 -20.13
N TRP A 624 -27.44 13.79 -18.99
CA TRP A 624 -28.85 13.42 -18.83
C TRP A 624 -29.80 14.61 -19.05
N TRP A 625 -29.42 15.83 -18.66
CA TRP A 625 -30.23 17.02 -18.92
C TRP A 625 -30.35 17.35 -20.41
N ASN A 626 -29.26 17.17 -21.15
CA ASN A 626 -29.13 17.51 -22.57
C ASN A 626 -29.29 16.30 -23.52
N CYS A 627 -29.60 15.11 -22.99
CA CYS A 627 -29.59 13.84 -23.73
C CYS A 627 -30.44 13.86 -25.01
N HIS A 628 -31.52 14.63 -25.04
CA HIS A 628 -32.36 14.87 -26.22
C HIS A 628 -31.58 15.18 -27.51
N TYR A 629 -30.51 16.00 -27.42
CA TYR A 629 -29.72 16.41 -28.59
C TYR A 629 -28.87 15.27 -29.18
N LEU A 630 -28.52 14.27 -28.37
CA LEU A 630 -27.70 13.13 -28.74
C LEU A 630 -28.59 11.91 -29.07
N LEU A 631 -29.55 11.61 -28.21
CA LEU A 631 -30.48 10.50 -28.38
C LEU A 631 -31.35 10.62 -29.65
N ARG A 632 -31.60 11.82 -30.18
CA ARG A 632 -32.30 12.00 -31.47
C ARG A 632 -31.58 11.38 -32.69
N TYR A 633 -30.28 11.09 -32.58
CA TYR A 633 -29.53 10.41 -33.65
C TYR A 633 -29.73 8.88 -33.60
N VAL A 634 -30.16 8.35 -32.44
CA VAL A 634 -30.39 6.91 -32.21
C VAL A 634 -31.90 6.59 -32.23
N ILE A 635 -32.72 7.44 -31.61
CA ILE A 635 -34.17 7.30 -31.50
C ILE A 635 -34.85 8.10 -32.59
N GLN A 636 -35.39 7.40 -33.59
CA GLN A 636 -36.14 8.02 -34.70
C GLN A 636 -37.58 8.42 -34.31
N GLU A 637 -38.18 7.76 -33.32
CA GLU A 637 -39.55 8.00 -32.87
C GLU A 637 -39.61 9.12 -31.84
N GLN A 638 -40.18 10.27 -32.21
CA GLN A 638 -40.19 11.50 -31.40
C GLN A 638 -40.81 11.29 -30.00
N GLN A 639 -41.90 10.53 -29.88
CA GLN A 639 -42.55 10.29 -28.59
C GLN A 639 -41.63 9.48 -27.64
N VAL A 640 -40.91 8.48 -28.18
CA VAL A 640 -39.96 7.68 -27.40
C VAL A 640 -38.80 8.56 -26.94
N LEU A 641 -38.27 9.42 -27.82
CA LEU A 641 -37.20 10.37 -27.50
C LEU A 641 -37.59 11.33 -26.35
N GLU A 642 -38.79 11.89 -26.39
CA GLU A 642 -39.30 12.79 -25.35
C GLU A 642 -39.49 12.07 -24.00
N LEU A 643 -40.05 10.86 -24.00
CA LEU A 643 -40.25 10.05 -22.79
C LEU A 643 -38.92 9.55 -22.19
N THR A 644 -37.94 9.16 -23.02
CA THR A 644 -36.59 8.80 -22.55
C THR A 644 -35.87 10.02 -21.95
N THR A 645 -35.99 11.18 -22.59
CA THR A 645 -35.44 12.45 -22.07
C THR A 645 -36.06 12.81 -20.72
N LEU A 646 -37.38 12.66 -20.58
CA LEU A 646 -38.10 12.92 -19.32
C LEU A 646 -37.64 11.98 -18.20
N PHE A 647 -37.47 10.69 -18.50
CA PHE A 647 -36.98 9.69 -17.56
C PHE A 647 -35.60 10.07 -16.99
N LEU A 648 -34.63 10.33 -17.87
CA LEU A 648 -33.26 10.67 -17.48
C LEU A 648 -33.18 11.99 -16.70
N ARG A 649 -33.97 13.00 -17.08
CA ARG A 649 -34.04 14.28 -16.34
C ARG A 649 -34.58 14.13 -14.92
N ILE A 650 -35.57 13.27 -14.71
CA ILE A 650 -36.09 12.95 -13.37
C ILE A 650 -35.01 12.19 -12.57
N PHE A 651 -34.34 11.23 -13.19
CA PHE A 651 -33.31 10.40 -12.56
C PHE A 651 -32.11 11.18 -12.02
N ILE A 652 -31.84 12.41 -12.50
CA ILE A 652 -30.80 13.30 -11.93
C ILE A 652 -30.95 13.45 -10.41
N LEU A 653 -32.19 13.50 -9.90
CA LEU A 653 -32.47 13.62 -8.46
C LEU A 653 -32.26 12.31 -7.67
N GLY A 654 -32.06 11.18 -8.36
CA GLY A 654 -31.76 9.87 -7.79
C GLY A 654 -30.28 9.51 -7.78
N GLY A 655 -29.43 10.21 -8.55
CA GLY A 655 -27.97 9.99 -8.54
C GLY A 655 -27.32 10.23 -7.17
N PRO A 656 -27.53 11.38 -6.50
CA PRO A 656 -26.94 11.66 -5.20
C PRO A 656 -27.26 10.62 -4.10
N PRO A 657 -28.53 10.24 -3.83
CA PRO A 657 -28.81 9.23 -2.80
C PRO A 657 -28.31 7.83 -3.19
N TYR A 658 -28.23 7.50 -4.49
CA TYR A 658 -27.61 6.25 -4.93
C TYR A 658 -26.11 6.22 -4.61
N ILE A 659 -25.39 7.31 -4.91
CA ILE A 659 -23.96 7.47 -4.56
C ILE A 659 -23.76 7.37 -3.04
N PHE A 660 -24.57 8.07 -2.24
CA PHE A 660 -24.45 8.04 -0.78
C PHE A 660 -24.76 6.65 -0.21
N PHE A 661 -25.82 5.99 -0.71
CA PHE A 661 -26.17 4.64 -0.33
C PHE A 661 -25.06 3.63 -0.65
N GLU A 662 -24.45 3.68 -1.85
CA GLU A 662 -23.32 2.78 -2.20
C GLU A 662 -22.10 2.99 -1.31
N CYS A 663 -21.75 4.24 -1.00
CA CYS A 663 -20.64 4.55 -0.10
C CYS A 663 -20.93 4.14 1.36
N PHE A 664 -22.15 4.36 1.88
CA PHE A 664 -22.55 3.91 3.23
C PHE A 664 -22.72 2.39 3.32
N LYS A 665 -23.16 1.72 2.24
CA LYS A 665 -23.24 0.26 2.15
C LYS A 665 -21.84 -0.34 2.37
N ARG A 666 -20.81 0.22 1.73
CA ARG A 666 -19.41 -0.17 1.89
C ARG A 666 -18.81 0.20 3.26
N PHE A 667 -19.18 1.36 3.83
CA PHE A 667 -18.83 1.74 5.21
C PHE A 667 -19.24 0.68 6.26
N LEU A 668 -20.44 0.12 6.13
CA LEU A 668 -20.95 -0.92 7.04
C LEU A 668 -20.36 -2.30 6.71
N GLN A 669 -20.17 -2.63 5.43
CA GLN A 669 -19.53 -3.88 5.00
C GLN A 669 -18.10 -4.01 5.53
N ALA A 670 -17.29 -2.93 5.50
CA ALA A 670 -15.92 -2.91 6.02
C ALA A 670 -15.83 -3.39 7.49
N GLN A 671 -16.84 -3.02 8.30
CA GLN A 671 -16.95 -3.39 9.70
C GLN A 671 -17.50 -4.82 9.94
N GLY A 672 -17.90 -5.53 8.88
CA GLY A 672 -18.56 -6.84 8.96
C GLY A 672 -20.09 -6.81 9.03
N ILE A 673 -20.73 -5.65 8.83
CA ILE A 673 -22.17 -5.43 9.00
C ILE A 673 -22.89 -5.56 7.64
N PHE A 674 -22.91 -6.79 7.10
CA PHE A 674 -23.47 -7.08 5.77
C PHE A 674 -25.01 -7.11 5.70
N GLU A 675 -25.69 -7.28 6.85
CA GLU A 675 -27.15 -7.42 6.95
C GLU A 675 -27.92 -6.09 6.77
N ALA A 676 -27.24 -4.94 6.93
CA ALA A 676 -27.90 -3.64 7.01
C ALA A 676 -28.63 -3.26 5.72
N GLY A 677 -27.95 -3.37 4.57
CA GLY A 677 -28.55 -3.11 3.25
C GLY A 677 -29.74 -4.02 2.97
N THR A 678 -29.66 -5.29 3.37
CA THR A 678 -30.75 -6.26 3.22
C THR A 678 -31.99 -5.86 4.03
N GLY A 679 -31.81 -5.44 5.29
CA GLY A 679 -32.89 -4.94 6.13
C GLY A 679 -33.56 -3.68 5.58
N VAL A 680 -32.78 -2.76 5.01
CA VAL A 680 -33.28 -1.57 4.32
C VAL A 680 -34.11 -1.95 3.09
N LEU A 681 -33.63 -2.88 2.27
CA LEU A 681 -34.28 -3.31 1.03
C LEU A 681 -35.60 -4.07 1.27
N PHE A 682 -35.73 -4.80 2.38
CA PHE A 682 -37.01 -5.39 2.77
C PHE A 682 -38.10 -4.35 3.08
N VAL A 683 -37.73 -3.10 3.41
CA VAL A 683 -38.68 -1.98 3.59
C VAL A 683 -38.87 -1.21 2.27
N SER A 684 -37.78 -0.95 1.54
CA SER A 684 -37.82 -0.14 0.32
C SER A 684 -38.47 -0.89 -0.86
N ALA A 685 -38.26 -2.21 -1.03
CA ALA A 685 -38.82 -2.94 -2.16
C ALA A 685 -40.36 -2.99 -2.20
N PRO A 686 -41.09 -3.31 -1.10
CA PRO A 686 -42.55 -3.20 -1.08
C PRO A 686 -43.04 -1.75 -1.26
N LEU A 687 -42.29 -0.78 -0.72
CA LEU A 687 -42.60 0.64 -0.87
C LEU A 687 -42.48 1.09 -2.34
N ASN A 688 -41.43 0.68 -3.05
CA ASN A 688 -41.25 0.98 -4.47
C ASN A 688 -42.40 0.41 -5.32
N ILE A 689 -42.85 -0.82 -5.04
CA ILE A 689 -44.02 -1.42 -5.72
C ILE A 689 -45.28 -0.61 -5.45
N ALA A 690 -45.53 -0.23 -4.19
CA ALA A 690 -46.69 0.57 -3.82
C ALA A 690 -46.66 1.99 -4.43
N LEU A 691 -45.51 2.66 -4.41
CA LEU A 691 -45.31 3.98 -5.00
C LEU A 691 -45.44 3.95 -6.52
N SER A 692 -44.84 2.96 -7.20
CA SER A 692 -44.95 2.81 -8.66
C SER A 692 -46.40 2.55 -9.07
N TRP A 693 -47.10 1.63 -8.39
CA TRP A 693 -48.53 1.38 -8.62
C TRP A 693 -49.37 2.65 -8.42
N PHE A 694 -49.13 3.39 -7.34
CA PHE A 694 -49.89 4.58 -6.99
C PHE A 694 -49.63 5.75 -7.95
N LEU A 695 -48.37 6.07 -8.21
CA LEU A 695 -47.99 7.23 -9.03
C LEU A 695 -48.27 7.02 -10.53
N VAL A 696 -48.32 5.78 -11.01
CA VAL A 696 -48.56 5.48 -12.42
C VAL A 696 -50.04 5.21 -12.73
N TRP A 697 -50.74 4.39 -11.93
CA TRP A 697 -52.08 3.89 -12.28
C TRP A 697 -53.25 4.50 -11.49
N ASN A 698 -53.02 5.33 -10.47
CA ASN A 698 -54.12 5.93 -9.70
C ASN A 698 -54.88 6.98 -10.54
N LYS A 699 -56.20 6.80 -10.68
CA LYS A 699 -57.07 7.67 -11.49
C LYS A 699 -57.21 9.11 -10.98
N THR A 700 -56.89 9.38 -9.71
CA THR A 700 -57.11 10.70 -9.08
C THR A 700 -55.82 11.50 -8.89
N TYR A 701 -54.71 10.80 -8.61
CA TYR A 701 -53.41 11.42 -8.27
C TYR A 701 -52.22 10.85 -9.08
N GLY A 702 -52.47 9.89 -9.98
CA GLY A 702 -51.44 9.33 -10.84
C GLY A 702 -50.98 10.34 -11.90
N ILE A 703 -49.68 10.35 -12.15
CA ILE A 703 -48.99 11.23 -13.10
C ILE A 703 -48.47 10.46 -14.33
N GLY A 704 -49.01 9.25 -14.56
CA GLY A 704 -48.71 8.42 -15.72
C GLY A 704 -47.26 7.97 -15.76
N TYR A 705 -46.65 8.01 -16.95
CA TYR A 705 -45.26 7.57 -17.19
C TYR A 705 -44.24 8.18 -16.21
N ALA A 706 -44.36 9.49 -15.92
CA ALA A 706 -43.45 10.19 -15.00
C ALA A 706 -43.48 9.65 -13.57
N GLY A 707 -44.55 8.94 -13.17
CA GLY A 707 -44.70 8.35 -11.86
C GLY A 707 -43.70 7.22 -11.59
N ALA A 708 -43.27 6.49 -12.62
CA ALA A 708 -42.34 5.38 -12.47
C ALA A 708 -40.90 5.82 -12.08
N PRO A 709 -40.23 6.74 -12.81
CA PRO A 709 -38.93 7.25 -12.39
C PRO A 709 -39.00 8.05 -11.08
N ILE A 710 -40.10 8.77 -10.82
CA ILE A 710 -40.28 9.47 -9.52
C ILE A 710 -40.37 8.47 -8.37
N ALA A 711 -41.10 7.36 -8.52
CA ALA A 711 -41.13 6.30 -7.50
C ALA A 711 -39.73 5.75 -7.21
N THR A 712 -38.93 5.48 -8.25
CA THR A 712 -37.56 4.97 -8.10
C THR A 712 -36.64 5.97 -7.41
N VAL A 713 -36.70 7.26 -7.78
CA VAL A 713 -35.92 8.33 -7.12
C VAL A 713 -36.29 8.46 -5.64
N ILE A 714 -37.58 8.45 -5.29
CA ILE A 714 -38.04 8.46 -3.90
C ILE A 714 -37.50 7.21 -3.16
N ASN A 715 -37.49 6.06 -3.82
CA ASN A 715 -36.99 4.83 -3.23
C ASN A 715 -35.49 4.88 -2.89
N PHE A 716 -34.65 5.46 -3.76
CA PHE A 716 -33.22 5.67 -3.47
C PHE A 716 -33.01 6.59 -2.27
N TRP A 717 -33.76 7.70 -2.18
CA TRP A 717 -33.73 8.57 -0.98
C TRP A 717 -34.16 7.82 0.29
N VAL A 718 -35.19 6.98 0.23
CA VAL A 718 -35.62 6.16 1.37
C VAL A 718 -34.54 5.16 1.76
N MET A 719 -33.85 4.54 0.80
CA MET A 719 -32.75 3.60 1.07
C MET A 719 -31.58 4.27 1.78
N ASP A 720 -31.11 5.40 1.28
CA ASP A 720 -30.03 6.19 1.89
C ASP A 720 -30.39 6.62 3.33
N ILE A 721 -31.57 7.24 3.51
CA ILE A 721 -32.04 7.70 4.82
C ILE A 721 -32.19 6.53 5.81
N LEU A 722 -32.73 5.38 5.39
CA LEU A 722 -32.85 4.20 6.25
C LEU A 722 -31.48 3.62 6.63
N LEU A 723 -30.49 3.64 5.72
CA LEU A 723 -29.14 3.13 5.98
C LEU A 723 -28.34 4.07 6.93
N VAL A 724 -28.50 5.38 6.77
CA VAL A 724 -27.98 6.38 7.71
C VAL A 724 -28.62 6.23 9.10
N MET A 725 -29.95 6.04 9.18
CA MET A 725 -30.62 5.77 10.45
C MET A 725 -30.18 4.45 11.09
N TYR A 726 -29.95 3.39 10.30
CA TYR A 726 -29.36 2.14 10.81
C TYR A 726 -28.00 2.42 11.45
N THR A 727 -27.14 3.16 10.75
CA THR A 727 -25.78 3.50 11.20
C THR A 727 -25.78 4.28 12.51
N ILE A 728 -26.73 5.21 12.69
CA ILE A 728 -26.83 6.07 13.88
C ILE A 728 -27.47 5.36 15.08
N PHE A 729 -28.51 4.54 14.86
CA PHE A 729 -29.39 4.04 15.92
C PHE A 729 -29.26 2.53 16.21
N ILE A 730 -28.62 1.74 15.33
CA ILE A 730 -28.53 0.29 15.47
C ILE A 730 -27.07 -0.16 15.61
N ASP A 731 -26.26 -0.06 14.56
CA ASP A 731 -24.86 -0.53 14.56
C ASP A 731 -24.03 0.17 13.47
N GLY A 732 -22.71 0.27 13.66
CA GLY A 732 -21.76 0.88 12.72
C GLY A 732 -21.25 2.29 13.07
N LYS A 733 -21.84 2.95 14.08
CA LYS A 733 -21.45 4.30 14.53
C LYS A 733 -19.98 4.40 15.01
N GLN A 734 -19.40 3.29 15.46
CA GLN A 734 -18.04 3.23 16.01
C GLN A 734 -16.93 3.71 15.06
N CYS A 735 -17.15 3.63 13.75
CA CYS A 735 -16.23 4.13 12.73
C CYS A 735 -16.59 5.52 12.18
N TRP A 736 -17.58 6.21 12.76
CA TRP A 736 -18.03 7.52 12.30
C TRP A 736 -17.58 8.64 13.24
N ASN A 737 -16.47 9.31 12.91
CA ASN A 737 -15.93 10.40 13.76
C ASN A 737 -16.53 11.79 13.48
N GLY A 738 -17.62 11.87 12.69
CA GLY A 738 -18.25 13.13 12.30
C GLY A 738 -17.85 13.58 10.89
N PHE A 739 -18.16 14.84 10.57
CA PHE A 739 -17.89 15.39 9.24
C PHE A 739 -16.48 15.97 9.14
N CYS A 740 -15.75 15.59 8.09
CA CYS A 740 -14.41 16.11 7.80
C CYS A 740 -14.43 17.63 7.52
N SER A 741 -13.28 18.28 7.69
CA SER A 741 -13.12 19.66 7.19
C SER A 741 -13.24 19.70 5.66
N ILE A 742 -13.62 20.86 5.11
CA ILE A 742 -13.71 21.03 3.65
C ILE A 742 -12.35 20.75 2.98
N ALA A 743 -11.23 21.09 3.62
CA ALA A 743 -9.90 20.81 3.09
C ALA A 743 -9.64 19.30 2.99
N ASP A 744 -10.02 18.53 4.02
CA ASP A 744 -9.77 17.09 4.08
C ASP A 744 -10.65 16.27 3.13
N LEU A 745 -11.80 16.81 2.71
CA LEU A 745 -12.63 16.22 1.66
C LEU A 745 -11.92 16.20 0.30
N PHE A 746 -11.01 17.14 0.01
CA PHE A 746 -10.28 17.26 -1.26
C PHE A 746 -8.83 16.74 -1.20
N ARG A 747 -8.34 16.37 -0.01
CA ARG A 747 -6.99 15.78 0.17
C ARG A 747 -6.94 14.33 -0.34
N LYS A 748 -5.75 13.91 -0.79
CA LYS A 748 -5.40 12.53 -1.23
C LYS A 748 -6.26 11.94 -2.36
N TRP A 749 -6.89 12.77 -3.19
CA TRP A 749 -7.64 12.30 -4.37
C TRP A 749 -6.78 11.54 -5.39
N GLY A 750 -5.45 11.71 -5.39
CA GLY A 750 -4.53 10.88 -6.18
C GLY A 750 -4.58 9.39 -5.82
N GLN A 751 -4.58 9.06 -4.52
CA GLN A 751 -4.69 7.69 -4.02
C GLN A 751 -6.07 7.11 -4.34
N LEU A 752 -7.15 7.88 -4.08
CA LEU A 752 -8.52 7.46 -4.37
C LEU A 752 -8.71 7.19 -5.87
N SER A 753 -8.28 8.11 -6.74
CA SER A 753 -8.43 7.97 -8.20
C SER A 753 -7.57 6.85 -8.79
N HIS A 754 -6.39 6.58 -8.23
CA HIS A 754 -5.55 5.44 -8.63
C HIS A 754 -6.26 4.08 -8.40
N LEU A 755 -7.16 3.97 -7.43
CA LEU A 755 -7.97 2.77 -7.17
C LEU A 755 -9.31 2.82 -7.93
N ALA A 756 -9.99 3.98 -7.92
CA ALA A 756 -11.31 4.18 -8.50
C ALA A 756 -11.33 4.11 -10.04
N ILE A 757 -10.34 4.69 -10.73
CA ILE A 757 -10.32 4.68 -12.21
C ILE A 757 -10.22 3.24 -12.75
N PRO A 758 -9.29 2.38 -12.28
CA PRO A 758 -9.31 0.98 -12.66
C PRO A 758 -10.54 0.23 -12.17
N GLY A 759 -11.12 0.58 -11.01
CA GLY A 759 -12.39 0.03 -10.53
C GLY A 759 -13.56 0.25 -11.49
N ILE A 760 -13.69 1.48 -12.03
CA ILE A 760 -14.63 1.80 -13.11
C ILE A 760 -14.35 0.91 -14.33
N VAL A 761 -13.10 0.91 -14.84
CA VAL A 761 -12.75 0.14 -16.05
C VAL A 761 -13.04 -1.35 -15.88
N MET A 762 -12.82 -1.92 -14.70
CA MET A 762 -13.02 -3.33 -14.41
C MET A 762 -14.49 -3.74 -14.49
N LEU A 763 -15.42 -2.91 -13.98
CA LEU A 763 -16.86 -3.16 -14.10
C LEU A 763 -17.43 -2.77 -15.48
N GLU A 764 -17.17 -1.53 -15.93
CA GLU A 764 -17.70 -1.01 -17.20
C GLU A 764 -17.30 -1.86 -18.40
N SER A 765 -16.11 -2.47 -18.37
CA SER A 765 -15.65 -3.33 -19.47
C SER A 765 -16.61 -4.49 -19.73
N GLU A 766 -17.19 -5.07 -18.67
CA GLU A 766 -18.14 -6.18 -18.74
C GLU A 766 -19.53 -5.68 -19.18
N TYR A 767 -20.09 -4.68 -18.50
CA TYR A 767 -21.42 -4.14 -18.78
C TYR A 767 -21.54 -3.66 -20.24
N VAL A 768 -20.58 -2.86 -20.72
CA VAL A 768 -20.60 -2.35 -22.10
C VAL A 768 -20.37 -3.48 -23.13
N ALA A 769 -19.59 -4.51 -22.81
CA ALA A 769 -19.42 -5.66 -23.70
C ALA A 769 -20.70 -6.49 -23.85
N TYR A 770 -21.48 -6.67 -22.78
CA TYR A 770 -22.80 -7.30 -22.83
C TYR A 770 -23.83 -6.50 -23.63
N GLU A 771 -23.78 -5.17 -23.56
CA GLU A 771 -24.66 -4.30 -24.36
C GLU A 771 -24.27 -4.30 -25.84
N ILE A 772 -22.97 -4.27 -26.16
CA ILE A 772 -22.47 -4.47 -27.53
C ILE A 772 -22.88 -5.85 -28.08
N MET A 773 -22.84 -6.91 -27.26
CA MET A 773 -23.33 -8.24 -27.64
C MET A 773 -24.84 -8.22 -27.94
N THR A 774 -25.63 -7.48 -27.16
CA THR A 774 -27.07 -7.33 -27.38
C THR A 774 -27.38 -6.50 -28.64
N LEU A 775 -26.60 -5.45 -28.90
CA LEU A 775 -26.66 -4.69 -30.15
C LEU A 775 -26.37 -5.59 -31.35
N PHE A 776 -25.29 -6.39 -31.34
CA PHE A 776 -24.97 -7.30 -32.45
C PHE A 776 -26.04 -8.38 -32.66
N ALA A 777 -26.66 -8.89 -31.59
CA ALA A 777 -27.77 -9.84 -31.72
C ALA A 777 -28.97 -9.27 -32.49
N SER A 778 -29.20 -7.95 -32.41
CA SER A 778 -30.30 -7.28 -33.13
C SER A 778 -30.18 -7.36 -34.66
N TYR A 779 -28.96 -7.47 -35.20
CA TYR A 779 -28.73 -7.59 -36.64
C TYR A 779 -29.00 -8.99 -37.20
N PHE A 780 -29.06 -10.04 -36.37
CA PHE A 780 -29.28 -11.41 -36.83
C PHE A 780 -30.76 -11.77 -37.00
N GLY A 781 -31.65 -11.15 -36.23
CA GLY A 781 -33.09 -11.39 -36.27
C GLY A 781 -33.78 -11.10 -34.94
N THR A 782 -35.11 -11.05 -34.97
CA THR A 782 -35.94 -10.86 -33.78
C THR A 782 -35.90 -12.05 -32.82
N VAL A 783 -35.67 -13.27 -33.34
CA VAL A 783 -35.54 -14.50 -32.55
C VAL A 783 -34.22 -14.49 -31.77
N GLU A 784 -33.12 -14.16 -32.44
CA GLU A 784 -31.80 -14.01 -31.84
C GLU A 784 -31.78 -12.89 -30.80
N LEU A 785 -32.35 -11.72 -31.10
CA LEU A 785 -32.44 -10.62 -30.14
C LEU A 785 -33.25 -11.00 -28.90
N ALA A 786 -34.43 -11.62 -29.07
CA ALA A 786 -35.28 -12.04 -27.95
C ALA A 786 -34.59 -13.11 -27.08
N ALA A 787 -33.89 -14.07 -27.69
CA ALA A 787 -33.09 -15.06 -26.97
C ALA A 787 -31.91 -14.40 -26.23
N GLN A 788 -31.21 -13.45 -26.85
CA GLN A 788 -30.11 -12.72 -26.23
C GLN A 788 -30.58 -11.90 -25.02
N SER A 789 -31.66 -11.13 -25.12
CA SER A 789 -32.19 -10.37 -23.97
C SER A 789 -32.60 -11.28 -22.82
N ALA A 790 -33.19 -12.45 -23.09
CA ALA A 790 -33.56 -13.43 -22.07
C ALA A 790 -32.32 -14.08 -21.40
N VAL A 791 -31.34 -14.52 -22.20
CA VAL A 791 -30.12 -15.16 -21.70
C VAL A 791 -29.22 -14.15 -20.97
N GLY A 792 -29.09 -12.93 -21.47
CA GLY A 792 -28.40 -11.83 -20.80
C GLY A 792 -29.06 -11.49 -19.45
N SER A 793 -30.38 -11.35 -19.41
CA SER A 793 -31.11 -11.07 -18.16
C SER A 793 -30.87 -12.13 -17.08
N ILE A 794 -30.89 -13.42 -17.44
CA ILE A 794 -30.62 -14.49 -16.46
C ILE A 794 -29.12 -14.58 -16.10
N ALA A 795 -28.20 -14.28 -17.02
CA ALA A 795 -26.78 -14.18 -16.74
C ALA A 795 -26.50 -13.06 -15.71
N SER A 796 -26.98 -11.84 -15.95
CA SER A 796 -26.85 -10.72 -15.00
C SER A 796 -27.48 -11.02 -13.63
N LEU A 797 -28.65 -11.67 -13.58
CA LEU A 797 -29.26 -12.08 -12.30
C LEU A 797 -28.40 -13.13 -11.57
N THR A 798 -27.79 -14.07 -12.32
CA THR A 798 -26.92 -15.09 -11.74
C THR A 798 -25.54 -14.56 -11.37
N TYR A 799 -25.05 -13.49 -12.00
CA TYR A 799 -23.80 -12.77 -11.66
C TYR A 799 -23.84 -12.12 -10.27
N MET A 800 -25.01 -11.68 -9.80
CA MET A 800 -25.18 -11.10 -8.45
C MET A 800 -24.73 -12.06 -7.33
N VAL A 801 -24.72 -13.37 -7.59
CA VAL A 801 -24.28 -14.40 -6.64
C VAL A 801 -22.75 -14.40 -6.43
N PRO A 802 -21.89 -14.61 -7.46
CA PRO A 802 -20.45 -14.48 -7.31
C PRO A 802 -20.00 -13.05 -6.99
N PHE A 803 -20.72 -12.01 -7.42
CA PHE A 803 -20.39 -10.62 -7.06
C PHE A 803 -20.54 -10.35 -5.56
N ALA A 804 -21.60 -10.87 -4.92
CA ALA A 804 -21.74 -10.84 -3.47
C ALA A 804 -20.58 -11.57 -2.74
N VAL A 805 -20.09 -12.67 -3.32
CA VAL A 805 -18.91 -13.40 -2.80
C VAL A 805 -17.62 -12.58 -3.02
N SER A 806 -17.48 -11.89 -4.15
CA SER A 806 -16.36 -11.00 -4.49
C SER A 806 -16.17 -9.90 -3.45
N ILE A 807 -17.25 -9.24 -3.05
CA ILE A 807 -17.21 -8.19 -2.01
C ILE A 807 -16.88 -8.78 -0.63
N ALA A 808 -17.57 -9.86 -0.23
CA ALA A 808 -17.30 -10.52 1.06
C ALA A 808 -15.85 -11.03 1.18
N ALA A 809 -15.29 -11.56 0.09
CA ALA A 809 -13.88 -11.93 -0.01
C ALA A 809 -12.97 -10.70 0.08
N SER A 810 -13.26 -9.64 -0.68
CA SER A 810 -12.47 -8.41 -0.69
C SER A 810 -12.34 -7.83 0.72
N THR A 811 -13.45 -7.67 1.44
CA THR A 811 -13.46 -7.17 2.81
C THR A 811 -12.65 -8.04 3.77
N ARG A 812 -12.84 -9.38 3.78
CA ARG A 812 -12.10 -10.26 4.70
C ARG A 812 -10.59 -10.21 4.44
N ILE A 813 -10.18 -10.21 3.17
CA ILE A 813 -8.77 -10.19 2.79
C ILE A 813 -8.17 -8.82 3.12
N ALA A 814 -8.84 -7.73 2.76
CA ALA A 814 -8.39 -6.36 3.03
C ALA A 814 -8.27 -6.06 4.53
N ASN A 815 -9.16 -6.59 5.38
CA ASN A 815 -9.01 -6.48 6.84
C ASN A 815 -7.72 -7.17 7.35
N PHE A 816 -7.36 -8.34 6.81
CA PHE A 816 -6.09 -9.00 7.18
C PHE A 816 -4.85 -8.27 6.61
N ILE A 817 -4.98 -7.64 5.44
CA ILE A 817 -3.92 -6.81 4.83
C ILE A 817 -3.69 -5.55 5.69
N GLY A 818 -4.75 -4.87 6.10
CA GLY A 818 -4.68 -3.72 7.01
C GLY A 818 -4.07 -4.08 8.36
N GLY A 819 -4.42 -5.24 8.90
CA GLY A 819 -3.80 -5.80 10.11
C GLY A 819 -2.38 -6.37 9.91
N GLN A 820 -1.75 -6.21 8.74
CA GLN A 820 -0.40 -6.72 8.43
C GLN A 820 -0.22 -8.24 8.65
N ASN A 821 -1.28 -9.02 8.48
CA ASN A 821 -1.32 -10.46 8.77
C ASN A 821 -1.24 -11.31 7.50
N ILE A 822 -0.01 -11.49 6.98
CA ILE A 822 0.28 -12.26 5.77
C ILE A 822 -0.30 -13.68 5.81
N PHE A 823 -0.18 -14.38 6.95
CA PHE A 823 -0.65 -15.76 7.07
C PHE A 823 -2.15 -15.86 6.85
N SER A 824 -2.93 -15.04 7.57
CA SER A 824 -4.39 -15.07 7.44
C SER A 824 -4.87 -14.47 6.13
N ALA A 825 -4.19 -13.47 5.57
CA ALA A 825 -4.50 -12.93 4.23
C ALA A 825 -4.30 -13.99 3.13
N LYS A 826 -3.14 -14.67 3.07
CA LYS A 826 -2.89 -15.81 2.17
C LYS A 826 -3.93 -16.92 2.35
N LYS A 827 -4.35 -17.20 3.59
CA LYS A 827 -5.34 -18.24 3.91
C LYS A 827 -6.76 -17.85 3.48
N ALA A 828 -7.14 -16.58 3.66
CA ALA A 828 -8.41 -16.02 3.23
C ALA A 828 -8.52 -15.99 1.71
N THR A 829 -7.49 -15.55 0.98
CA THR A 829 -7.46 -15.57 -0.50
C THR A 829 -7.65 -16.97 -1.05
N ASN A 830 -6.86 -17.95 -0.61
CA ASN A 830 -6.99 -19.33 -1.06
C ASN A 830 -8.37 -19.92 -0.75
N THR A 831 -8.95 -19.58 0.41
CA THR A 831 -10.31 -20.03 0.74
C THR A 831 -11.37 -19.35 -0.13
N SER A 832 -11.19 -18.06 -0.44
CA SER A 832 -12.11 -17.27 -1.27
C SER A 832 -12.15 -17.74 -2.71
N LEU A 833 -11.00 -18.04 -3.33
CA LEU A 833 -10.92 -18.58 -4.69
C LEU A 833 -11.62 -19.95 -4.79
N VAL A 834 -11.38 -20.86 -3.83
CA VAL A 834 -12.03 -22.18 -3.80
C VAL A 834 -13.54 -22.06 -3.53
N PHE A 835 -13.95 -21.18 -2.61
CA PHE A 835 -15.36 -20.94 -2.31
C PHE A 835 -16.09 -20.32 -3.51
N GLY A 836 -15.47 -19.34 -4.17
CA GLY A 836 -15.95 -18.72 -5.41
C GLY A 836 -16.15 -19.75 -6.53
N LEU A 837 -15.17 -20.63 -6.76
CA LEU A 837 -15.29 -21.72 -7.73
C LEU A 837 -16.47 -22.66 -7.41
N VAL A 838 -16.64 -23.06 -6.14
CA VAL A 838 -17.78 -23.91 -5.73
C VAL A 838 -19.12 -23.21 -5.98
N VAL A 839 -19.24 -21.93 -5.63
CA VAL A 839 -20.45 -21.14 -5.87
C VAL A 839 -20.72 -20.96 -7.37
N ALA A 840 -19.70 -20.68 -8.17
CA ALA A 840 -19.81 -20.53 -9.61
C ALA A 840 -20.21 -21.85 -10.31
N CYS A 841 -19.65 -22.99 -9.88
CA CYS A 841 -20.07 -24.32 -10.35
C CYS A 841 -21.54 -24.64 -10.00
N LEU A 842 -22.00 -24.27 -8.79
CA LEU A 842 -23.41 -24.41 -8.43
C LEU A 842 -24.32 -23.53 -9.30
N ASN A 843 -23.87 -22.31 -9.63
CA ASN A 843 -24.57 -21.37 -10.50
C ASN A 843 -24.76 -21.95 -11.92
N GLY A 844 -23.67 -22.43 -12.54
CA GLY A 844 -23.71 -23.11 -13.83
C GLY A 844 -24.55 -24.39 -13.83
N LEU A 845 -24.53 -25.16 -12.73
CA LEU A 845 -25.38 -26.35 -12.57
C LEU A 845 -26.88 -25.99 -12.50
N VAL A 846 -27.25 -24.89 -11.85
CA VAL A 846 -28.63 -24.39 -11.81
C VAL A 846 -29.08 -23.97 -13.21
N LEU A 847 -28.29 -23.17 -13.94
CA LEU A 847 -28.60 -22.78 -15.31
C LEU A 847 -28.75 -24.00 -16.24
N TRP A 848 -27.83 -24.97 -16.16
CA TRP A 848 -27.85 -26.15 -17.00
C TRP A 848 -29.05 -27.08 -16.72
N SER A 849 -29.43 -27.24 -15.45
CA SER A 849 -30.56 -28.11 -15.07
C SER A 849 -31.91 -27.43 -15.27
N ALA A 850 -32.03 -26.14 -14.94
CA ALA A 850 -33.28 -25.38 -15.02
C ALA A 850 -33.57 -24.78 -16.40
N LYS A 851 -32.68 -24.93 -17.40
CA LYS A 851 -32.80 -24.36 -18.76
C LYS A 851 -34.20 -24.41 -19.40
N GLY A 852 -34.95 -25.51 -19.21
CA GLY A 852 -36.29 -25.67 -19.76
C GLY A 852 -37.35 -24.82 -19.06
N PHE A 853 -37.21 -24.64 -17.74
CA PHE A 853 -38.04 -23.74 -16.93
C PHE A 853 -37.69 -22.28 -17.21
N ILE A 854 -36.39 -21.95 -17.22
CA ILE A 854 -35.89 -20.60 -17.50
C ILE A 854 -36.40 -20.10 -18.86
N ALA A 855 -36.23 -20.89 -19.94
CA ALA A 855 -36.72 -20.51 -21.27
C ALA A 855 -38.24 -20.23 -21.29
N GLY A 856 -39.02 -21.04 -20.55
CA GLY A 856 -40.48 -20.88 -20.44
C GLY A 856 -40.95 -19.73 -19.55
N LEU A 857 -40.07 -19.08 -18.78
CA LEU A 857 -40.39 -17.86 -18.04
C LEU A 857 -40.41 -16.62 -18.96
N PHE A 858 -39.50 -16.56 -19.93
CA PHE A 858 -39.33 -15.38 -20.79
C PHE A 858 -40.30 -15.33 -21.97
N THR A 859 -40.62 -16.48 -22.59
CA THR A 859 -41.48 -16.50 -23.77
C THR A 859 -42.22 -17.83 -23.96
N LYS A 860 -43.26 -17.80 -24.79
CA LYS A 860 -44.02 -18.96 -25.25
C LYS A 860 -43.77 -19.29 -26.72
N ASP A 861 -42.95 -18.50 -27.40
CA ASP A 861 -42.52 -18.76 -28.77
C ASP A 861 -41.58 -19.97 -28.81
N GLU A 862 -41.93 -21.01 -29.56
CA GLU A 862 -41.19 -22.28 -29.58
C GLU A 862 -39.79 -22.13 -30.17
N GLU A 863 -39.58 -21.23 -31.14
CA GLU A 863 -38.27 -21.01 -31.78
C GLU A 863 -37.32 -20.30 -30.80
N VAL A 864 -37.81 -19.26 -30.12
CA VAL A 864 -37.02 -18.54 -29.11
C VAL A 864 -36.73 -19.43 -27.89
N VAL A 865 -37.73 -20.20 -27.43
CA VAL A 865 -37.56 -21.16 -26.31
C VAL A 865 -36.49 -22.21 -26.63
N GLU A 866 -36.48 -22.76 -27.84
CA GLU A 866 -35.49 -23.75 -28.27
C GLU A 866 -34.08 -23.13 -28.40
N LEU A 867 -33.98 -21.90 -28.93
CA LEU A 867 -32.70 -21.19 -29.00
C LEU A 867 -32.10 -20.92 -27.61
N ILE A 868 -32.91 -20.44 -26.65
CA ILE A 868 -32.49 -20.24 -25.25
C ILE A 868 -32.01 -21.56 -24.63
N LYS A 869 -32.76 -22.66 -24.81
CA LYS A 869 -32.37 -23.99 -24.29
C LYS A 869 -31.03 -24.47 -24.84
N ARG A 870 -30.74 -24.21 -26.12
CA ARG A 870 -29.47 -24.59 -26.76
C ARG A 870 -28.30 -23.72 -26.30
N LEU A 871 -28.50 -22.41 -26.15
CA LEU A 871 -27.46 -21.51 -25.60
C LEU A 871 -27.08 -21.88 -24.16
N LEU A 872 -28.07 -22.19 -23.32
CA LEU A 872 -27.83 -22.66 -21.96
C LEU A 872 -27.19 -24.08 -21.91
N ASN A 873 -27.23 -24.87 -22.99
CA ASN A 873 -26.84 -26.29 -22.98
C ASN A 873 -25.70 -26.65 -23.94
N PRO A 874 -24.42 -26.68 -23.49
CA PRO A 874 -23.92 -26.27 -22.17
C PRO A 874 -23.26 -24.88 -22.16
N LEU A 875 -23.20 -24.19 -23.32
CA LEU A 875 -22.33 -23.03 -23.56
C LEU A 875 -22.38 -21.98 -22.44
N VAL A 876 -23.52 -21.32 -22.26
CA VAL A 876 -23.66 -20.23 -21.27
C VAL A 876 -23.52 -20.76 -19.84
N SER A 877 -24.04 -21.96 -19.56
CA SER A 877 -23.93 -22.58 -18.22
C SER A 877 -22.48 -22.86 -17.80
N VAL A 878 -21.58 -23.13 -18.76
CA VAL A 878 -20.14 -23.31 -18.50
C VAL A 878 -19.45 -21.96 -18.41
N LEU A 879 -19.77 -21.01 -19.29
CA LEU A 879 -19.19 -19.66 -19.26
C LEU A 879 -19.50 -18.93 -17.94
N GLN A 880 -20.70 -19.09 -17.38
CA GLN A 880 -21.09 -18.53 -16.08
C GLN A 880 -20.20 -19.01 -14.92
N ILE A 881 -19.52 -20.15 -15.05
CA ILE A 881 -18.55 -20.63 -14.05
C ILE A 881 -17.29 -19.76 -14.10
N PHE A 882 -16.77 -19.47 -15.29
CA PHE A 882 -15.59 -18.63 -15.46
C PHE A 882 -15.86 -17.18 -15.09
N ASP A 883 -17.03 -16.66 -15.49
CA ASP A 883 -17.54 -15.35 -15.08
C ASP A 883 -17.60 -15.22 -13.55
N GLY A 884 -18.19 -16.21 -12.86
CA GLY A 884 -18.23 -16.23 -11.40
C GLY A 884 -16.86 -16.33 -10.72
N VAL A 885 -15.89 -17.03 -11.32
CA VAL A 885 -14.51 -17.07 -10.82
C VAL A 885 -13.78 -15.75 -11.10
N ALA A 886 -13.96 -15.14 -12.27
CA ALA A 886 -13.40 -13.83 -12.62
C ALA A 886 -13.89 -12.75 -11.64
N SER A 887 -15.19 -12.67 -11.38
CA SER A 887 -15.76 -11.73 -10.41
C SER A 887 -15.11 -11.84 -9.02
N VAL A 888 -14.87 -13.07 -8.53
CA VAL A 888 -14.20 -13.30 -7.23
C VAL A 888 -12.70 -12.99 -7.30
N ALA A 889 -12.00 -13.34 -8.38
CA ALA A 889 -10.59 -13.02 -8.60
C ALA A 889 -10.36 -11.49 -8.62
N SER A 890 -11.16 -10.77 -9.41
CA SER A 890 -11.22 -9.31 -9.41
C SER A 890 -11.45 -8.74 -8.01
N GLY A 891 -12.30 -9.37 -7.18
CA GLY A 891 -12.49 -9.02 -5.76
C GLY A 891 -11.23 -9.15 -4.91
N VAL A 892 -10.44 -10.21 -5.10
CA VAL A 892 -9.14 -10.37 -4.44
C VAL A 892 -8.16 -9.28 -4.89
N LEU A 893 -8.12 -8.93 -6.19
CA LEU A 893 -7.29 -7.83 -6.70
C LEU A 893 -7.68 -6.47 -6.10
N ARG A 894 -8.98 -6.22 -5.84
CA ARG A 894 -9.42 -5.04 -5.07
C ARG A 894 -8.89 -5.06 -3.64
N ALA A 895 -8.98 -6.20 -2.96
CA ALA A 895 -8.45 -6.34 -1.59
C ALA A 895 -6.96 -6.02 -1.48
N GLN A 896 -6.19 -6.43 -2.49
CA GLN A 896 -4.75 -6.23 -2.60
C GLN A 896 -4.35 -4.83 -3.10
N GLY A 897 -5.30 -3.93 -3.40
CA GLY A 897 -5.02 -2.62 -3.98
C GLY A 897 -4.39 -2.66 -5.38
N GLN A 898 -4.72 -3.71 -6.15
CA GLN A 898 -4.18 -4.00 -7.48
C GLN A 898 -5.25 -3.88 -8.59
N GLN A 899 -6.29 -3.05 -8.41
CA GLN A 899 -7.35 -2.85 -9.42
C GLN A 899 -6.79 -2.48 -10.81
N LYS A 900 -5.65 -1.78 -10.87
CA LYS A 900 -4.96 -1.44 -12.14
C LYS A 900 -4.71 -2.65 -13.03
N ILE A 901 -4.37 -3.80 -12.45
CA ILE A 901 -4.06 -5.02 -13.21
C ILE A 901 -5.37 -5.68 -13.67
N GLY A 902 -6.34 -5.84 -12.77
CA GLY A 902 -7.65 -6.40 -13.12
C GLY A 902 -8.39 -5.58 -14.19
N GLY A 903 -8.38 -4.24 -14.09
CA GLY A 903 -8.97 -3.35 -15.09
C GLY A 903 -8.31 -3.49 -16.47
N VAL A 904 -6.98 -3.60 -16.55
CA VAL A 904 -6.27 -3.82 -17.82
C VAL A 904 -6.58 -5.21 -18.40
N ILE A 905 -6.60 -6.26 -17.56
CA ILE A 905 -6.93 -7.63 -17.97
C ILE A 905 -8.36 -7.70 -18.51
N ASN A 906 -9.34 -7.13 -17.80
CA ASN A 906 -10.74 -7.09 -18.22
C ASN A 906 -10.90 -6.35 -19.56
N PHE A 907 -10.33 -5.15 -19.67
CA PHE A 907 -10.43 -4.35 -20.89
C PHE A 907 -9.82 -5.05 -22.11
N LEU A 908 -8.59 -5.60 -21.99
CA LEU A 908 -7.96 -6.31 -23.11
C LEU A 908 -8.71 -7.60 -23.46
N SER A 909 -9.17 -8.36 -22.47
CA SER A 909 -9.85 -9.63 -22.70
C SER A 909 -11.22 -9.46 -23.37
N TYR A 910 -11.99 -8.42 -23.02
CA TYR A 910 -13.25 -8.13 -23.70
C TYR A 910 -13.06 -7.42 -25.06
N TYR A 911 -12.28 -6.34 -25.13
CA TYR A 911 -12.23 -5.48 -26.32
C TYR A 911 -11.15 -5.86 -27.33
N ALA A 912 -9.98 -6.32 -26.88
CA ALA A 912 -8.88 -6.71 -27.80
C ALA A 912 -8.96 -8.19 -28.23
N PHE A 913 -9.68 -9.04 -27.49
CA PHE A 913 -9.81 -10.47 -27.78
C PHE A 913 -11.27 -10.93 -27.99
N GLY A 914 -12.14 -10.78 -26.99
CA GLY A 914 -13.48 -11.37 -26.99
C GLY A 914 -14.41 -10.83 -28.09
N LEU A 915 -14.50 -9.51 -28.24
CA LEU A 915 -15.31 -8.86 -29.28
C LEU A 915 -14.79 -9.12 -30.71
N PRO A 916 -13.48 -9.00 -31.01
CA PRO A 916 -12.93 -9.43 -32.30
C PRO A 916 -13.21 -10.90 -32.61
N LEU A 917 -13.05 -11.80 -31.64
CA LEU A 917 -13.34 -13.23 -31.81
C LEU A 917 -14.83 -13.46 -32.09
N ALA A 918 -15.73 -12.79 -31.34
CA ALA A 918 -17.16 -12.83 -31.57
C ALA A 918 -17.52 -12.45 -33.02
N LEU A 919 -16.98 -11.33 -33.51
CA LEU A 919 -17.21 -10.85 -34.88
C LEU A 919 -16.67 -11.81 -35.95
N VAL A 920 -15.47 -12.37 -35.74
CA VAL A 920 -14.90 -13.37 -36.65
C VAL A 920 -15.76 -14.63 -36.69
N LEU A 921 -16.20 -15.17 -35.54
CA LEU A 921 -17.05 -16.36 -35.47
C LEU A 921 -18.42 -16.13 -36.12
N CYS A 922 -19.03 -14.97 -35.91
CA CYS A 922 -20.28 -14.60 -36.57
C CYS A 922 -20.13 -14.51 -38.10
N LYS A 923 -19.04 -13.89 -38.59
CA LYS A 923 -18.85 -13.65 -40.03
C LYS A 923 -18.34 -14.85 -40.82
N THR A 924 -17.48 -15.68 -40.22
CA THR A 924 -16.77 -16.76 -40.94
C THR A 924 -17.42 -18.12 -40.81
N LEU A 925 -18.10 -18.39 -39.69
CA LEU A 925 -18.72 -19.69 -39.39
C LEU A 925 -20.26 -19.60 -39.30
N ASP A 926 -20.85 -18.42 -39.52
CA ASP A 926 -22.30 -18.13 -39.41
C ASP A 926 -22.93 -18.62 -38.09
N LEU A 927 -22.14 -18.58 -37.01
CA LEU A 927 -22.59 -19.06 -35.69
C LEU A 927 -23.57 -18.11 -34.99
N LYS A 928 -23.84 -16.93 -35.59
CA LYS A 928 -24.74 -15.89 -35.06
C LYS A 928 -24.56 -15.69 -33.56
N LEU A 929 -25.63 -15.85 -32.77
CA LEU A 929 -25.64 -15.68 -31.32
C LEU A 929 -24.71 -16.66 -30.57
N PHE A 930 -24.47 -17.88 -31.09
CA PHE A 930 -23.45 -18.77 -30.51
C PHE A 930 -22.05 -18.20 -30.71
N GLY A 931 -21.78 -17.57 -31.86
CA GLY A 931 -20.50 -16.90 -32.14
C GLY A 931 -20.24 -15.75 -31.17
N LEU A 932 -21.27 -14.94 -30.87
CA LEU A 932 -21.19 -13.88 -29.86
C LEU A 932 -20.83 -14.42 -28.47
N TRP A 933 -21.61 -15.40 -27.98
CA TRP A 933 -21.38 -15.99 -26.65
C TRP A 933 -20.04 -16.73 -26.55
N ILE A 934 -19.57 -17.40 -27.60
CA ILE A 934 -18.23 -18.01 -27.61
C ILE A 934 -17.15 -16.92 -27.56
N GLY A 935 -17.28 -15.83 -28.31
CA GLY A 935 -16.28 -14.74 -28.30
C GLY A 935 -16.16 -14.04 -26.95
N ILE A 936 -17.27 -13.47 -26.45
CA ILE A 936 -17.32 -12.80 -25.14
C ILE A 936 -16.96 -13.78 -24.01
N GLY A 937 -17.48 -15.01 -24.06
CA GLY A 937 -17.17 -16.07 -23.12
C GLY A 937 -15.69 -16.49 -23.11
N SER A 938 -15.01 -16.47 -24.25
CA SER A 938 -13.56 -16.70 -24.27
C SER A 938 -12.78 -15.57 -23.57
N GLY A 939 -13.32 -14.34 -23.61
CA GLY A 939 -12.83 -13.23 -22.80
C GLY A 939 -12.96 -13.50 -21.31
N MET A 940 -14.13 -13.95 -20.83
CA MET A 940 -14.35 -14.33 -19.42
C MET A 940 -13.40 -15.44 -18.96
N VAL A 941 -13.16 -16.45 -19.79
CA VAL A 941 -12.18 -17.51 -19.52
C VAL A 941 -10.77 -16.93 -19.38
N LEU A 942 -10.38 -16.00 -20.27
CA LEU A 942 -9.06 -15.36 -20.22
C LEU A 942 -8.88 -14.52 -18.95
N ILE A 943 -9.88 -13.74 -18.55
CA ILE A 943 -9.89 -12.95 -17.31
C ILE A 943 -9.76 -13.89 -16.10
N SER A 944 -10.67 -14.86 -16.00
CA SER A 944 -10.74 -15.84 -14.91
C SER A 944 -9.39 -16.53 -14.68
N LEU A 945 -8.73 -17.00 -15.76
CA LEU A 945 -7.43 -17.67 -15.67
C LEU A 945 -6.29 -16.70 -15.35
N SER A 946 -6.20 -15.57 -16.04
CA SER A 946 -5.07 -14.64 -15.89
C SER A 946 -5.07 -13.92 -14.54
N GLU A 947 -6.22 -13.47 -14.04
CA GLU A 947 -6.33 -12.90 -12.70
C GLU A 947 -6.01 -13.94 -11.63
N THR A 948 -6.55 -15.17 -11.74
CA THR A 948 -6.26 -16.25 -10.78
C THR A 948 -4.78 -16.62 -10.76
N ILE A 949 -4.12 -16.72 -11.93
CA ILE A 949 -2.67 -16.97 -12.01
C ILE A 949 -1.90 -15.82 -11.35
N PHE A 950 -2.26 -14.57 -11.65
CA PHE A 950 -1.61 -13.41 -11.04
C PHE A 950 -1.74 -13.40 -9.52
N ILE A 951 -2.93 -13.69 -8.97
CA ILE A 951 -3.19 -13.77 -7.52
C ILE A 951 -2.38 -14.90 -6.85
N LEU A 952 -2.20 -16.04 -7.53
CA LEU A 952 -1.44 -17.17 -6.98
C LEU A 952 0.08 -16.95 -7.03
N LEU A 953 0.55 -16.11 -7.95
CA LEU A 953 1.96 -15.74 -8.12
C LEU A 953 2.33 -14.39 -7.49
N CYS A 954 1.38 -13.69 -6.86
CA CYS A 954 1.62 -12.33 -6.38
C CYS A 954 2.61 -12.30 -5.20
N ASP A 955 3.49 -11.30 -5.21
CA ASP A 955 4.33 -10.98 -4.07
C ASP A 955 3.47 -10.39 -2.94
N TRP A 956 3.34 -11.15 -1.86
CA TRP A 956 2.56 -10.77 -0.68
C TRP A 956 3.27 -9.76 0.20
N GLU A 957 4.60 -9.70 0.18
CA GLU A 957 5.38 -8.79 1.01
C GLU A 957 5.35 -7.38 0.39
N ALA A 958 5.49 -7.27 -0.93
CA ALA A 958 5.24 -6.03 -1.67
C ALA A 958 3.80 -5.50 -1.47
N ILE A 959 2.79 -6.38 -1.42
CA ILE A 959 1.40 -5.99 -1.13
C ILE A 959 1.26 -5.45 0.30
N MET A 960 1.84 -6.13 1.30
CA MET A 960 1.79 -5.67 2.70
C MET A 960 2.49 -4.32 2.88
N MET A 961 3.69 -4.17 2.31
CA MET A 961 4.49 -2.95 2.38
C MET A 961 3.72 -1.76 1.78
N LYS A 962 3.14 -1.94 0.57
CA LYS A 962 2.32 -0.90 -0.06
C LYS A 962 1.09 -0.55 0.77
N ALA A 963 0.44 -1.52 1.41
CA ALA A 963 -0.68 -1.27 2.32
C ALA A 963 -0.25 -0.53 3.59
N GLY A 964 0.91 -0.90 4.17
CA GLY A 964 1.50 -0.22 5.33
C GLY A 964 1.77 1.25 5.06
N LEU A 965 2.48 1.56 3.98
CA LEU A 965 2.77 2.93 3.56
C LEU A 965 1.50 3.77 3.31
N MET A 966 0.44 3.16 2.76
CA MET A 966 -0.85 3.83 2.60
C MET A 966 -1.52 4.16 3.95
N ILE A 967 -1.32 3.34 4.98
CA ILE A 967 -1.86 3.55 6.33
C ILE A 967 -1.01 4.56 7.11
N GLU A 968 0.31 4.45 7.06
CA GLU A 968 1.25 5.34 7.78
C GLU A 968 1.14 6.78 7.28
N THR A 969 1.14 6.99 5.95
CA THR A 969 0.93 8.34 5.40
C THR A 969 -0.44 8.93 5.76
N ASP A 970 -1.46 8.11 6.05
CA ASP A 970 -2.76 8.57 6.55
C ASP A 970 -2.73 8.93 8.05
N SER A 971 -1.87 8.32 8.87
CA SER A 971 -1.66 8.75 10.26
C SER A 971 -0.81 10.02 10.41
N ASP A 972 0.12 10.27 9.49
CA ASP A 972 1.01 11.45 9.55
C ASP A 972 0.30 12.77 9.25
N SER A 973 -0.93 12.75 8.71
CA SER A 973 -1.72 13.96 8.44
C SER A 973 -2.56 14.48 9.61
N ASP A 974 -2.59 13.76 10.74
CA ASP A 974 -3.35 14.08 11.95
C ASP A 974 -2.46 14.47 13.16
N MET A 975 -1.18 14.78 12.93
CA MET A 975 -0.22 15.27 13.93
C MET A 975 0.26 16.70 13.60
#